data_AF-A0A284R7X8-F1
#
_entry.id   AF-A0A284R7X8-F1
#
_cell.length_a   1.000
_cell.length_b   1.000
_cell.length_c   1.000
_cell.angle_alpha   90.00
_cell.angle_beta   90.00
_cell.angle_gamma   90.00
#
_symmetry.space_group_name_H-M   'P 1'
#
loop_
_entity.id
_entity.type
_entity.pdbx_description
1 polymer ?
#
loop_
_entity_poly.entity_id
_entity_poly.type
_entity_poly.pdbx_seq_one_letter_code
_entity_poly.pdbx_strand_id
1 'polypeptide(L)'
;MLSLCTLLSLLFCLFGLLDAKSSTGNSVLVVLDPAAQSQFSIFFDGLKDSGYELTFRGPKDEAPLLIEDDVASFAHVIVFASDTKNFAKDITPQNLVQLLSLKTNLLIALSPKQTMLSSLAAEFSLILPPPGTPLISHFPERDGPANVIPISVPESPLLTPNTPPVWFSGIPFARGNNPLIVPILNAPEESFAADSDSSTDTLADAAEKGGEGIWAGSQLGVVSGFQALSGARVTWVGGVDLFTDKFANKEISKGVKSGNTQFARDVAAWTFQESLVLRIEDADHHIANTTISKEQYTINDPIVYSAAVSRFNPKEDAWEPYSDIKDVQLEFTMLDPHIRTALPPVAGKPGIYSTQFRAPDRHGVFKFVIDYKRKGWTHLHHSITVAVVPPRHDGYPRFLGAAWPYYAGAISTSVGFFLFSAMWLAGDDCQYSARAQASMPPTLTRRLLSLDFCGSLIADIGPYDRRVDASCGPGNCHPCVSLPLPMAAVPPFLQGPGMTPEVFKCLEVWWASKYKDGYNSSFHDLEQLKVAYGFQMNNLMSCRANNARLSSAIDTLQVESKMLKRRNELLQEDIDQAKRTEQETKDEVVTLRKDKQDLVERLAAIGKKTTGLSKQIDAFRVQAKALAEQAHQRRLDIVATAFGKTSFVEESFVPTRVVFNDPVQIMSALPSELTQSLRVYFLPSPPRSMPLHIPKIAQAGYWFHPPITIPEETPVELVVQAKPHEWLYLGRYLSAPLDGEDMKLSEWIELDTQTKTAYCTAVSRTLKEQYPDEQVSCADIQRQLDSGEYAAPCYSLQCVGYDLALQEAFVKASTSQPSDTDTSKPSQNTLLSVRGAVRSLHAVWRVDTDPGRRHPTSTQKRSHLDDDEASVTKRTRVDGPPCSEDARSR
;
A
#
# COMPACT_ATOMS: atom_id res chain seq x y z
N MET A 1 34.73 50.21 -21.15
CA MET A 1 34.60 48.84 -20.62
C MET A 1 33.15 48.34 -20.56
N LEU A 2 32.15 49.10 -20.07
CA LEU A 2 30.76 48.64 -19.94
C LEU A 2 30.21 47.86 -21.17
N SER A 3 30.43 48.38 -22.39
CA SER A 3 29.96 47.75 -23.64
C SER A 3 30.43 46.30 -23.84
N LEU A 4 31.61 45.93 -23.31
CA LEU A 4 32.12 44.56 -23.43
C LEU A 4 31.41 43.60 -22.47
N CYS A 5 31.08 44.06 -21.25
CA CYS A 5 30.31 43.28 -20.28
C CYS A 5 28.88 43.02 -20.77
N THR A 6 28.24 44.01 -21.38
CA THR A 6 26.91 43.83 -22.00
C THR A 6 26.94 42.92 -23.22
N LEU A 7 28.05 42.90 -23.98
CA LEU A 7 28.21 41.94 -25.08
C LEU A 7 28.44 40.52 -24.55
N LEU A 8 29.24 40.35 -23.49
CA LEU A 8 29.44 39.05 -22.83
C LEU A 8 28.14 38.52 -22.22
N SER A 9 27.32 39.35 -21.56
CA SER A 9 26.04 38.90 -21.01
C SER A 9 25.06 38.48 -22.12
N LEU A 10 25.03 39.20 -23.24
CA LEU A 10 24.26 38.77 -24.42
C LEU A 10 24.78 37.47 -25.03
N LEU A 11 26.10 37.26 -25.08
CA LEU A 11 26.70 36.02 -25.55
C LEU A 11 26.38 34.84 -24.61
N PHE A 12 26.42 35.05 -23.30
CA PHE A 12 26.07 34.04 -22.30
C PHE A 12 24.58 33.68 -22.35
N CYS A 13 23.70 34.66 -22.55
CA CYS A 13 22.26 34.42 -22.77
C CYS A 13 21.95 33.74 -24.11
N LEU A 14 22.82 33.82 -25.12
CA LEU A 14 22.67 33.08 -26.39
C LEU A 14 23.14 31.61 -26.32
N PHE A 15 23.82 31.20 -25.24
CA PHE A 15 24.20 29.80 -25.01
C PHE A 15 23.18 28.99 -24.20
N GLY A 16 21.97 29.54 -23.98
CA GLY A 16 20.79 28.78 -23.54
C GLY A 16 20.21 27.90 -24.66
N LEU A 17 21.02 27.03 -25.25
CA LEU A 17 20.55 25.95 -26.12
C LEU A 17 19.83 24.88 -25.28
N LEU A 18 18.83 24.22 -25.88
CA LEU A 18 17.82 23.43 -25.19
C LEU A 18 18.27 21.99 -24.87
N ASP A 19 19.37 21.85 -24.13
CA ASP A 19 19.76 20.58 -23.52
C ASP A 19 18.66 20.14 -22.53
N ALA A 20 18.13 18.93 -22.69
CA ALA A 20 17.00 18.39 -21.93
C ALA A 20 17.37 16.99 -21.42
N LYS A 21 18.13 16.97 -20.32
CA LYS A 21 18.83 15.78 -19.83
C LYS A 21 17.92 14.86 -19.03
N SER A 22 18.34 13.61 -18.87
CA SER A 22 17.63 12.57 -18.12
C SER A 22 18.07 12.50 -16.66
N SER A 23 17.14 12.28 -15.72
CA SER A 23 17.48 12.03 -14.32
C SER A 23 18.23 10.70 -14.06
N THR A 24 18.40 9.86 -15.09
CA THR A 24 19.15 8.59 -15.03
C THR A 24 20.34 8.52 -16.00
N GLY A 25 20.72 9.62 -16.65
CA GLY A 25 21.88 9.72 -17.55
C GLY A 25 21.56 9.65 -19.04
N ASN A 26 22.50 10.05 -19.89
CA ASN A 26 22.23 10.43 -21.28
C ASN A 26 22.61 9.36 -22.34
N SER A 27 23.14 8.20 -21.96
CA SER A 27 23.55 7.16 -22.92
C SER A 27 22.36 6.30 -23.39
N VAL A 28 22.17 6.21 -24.71
CA VAL A 28 21.03 5.50 -25.31
C VAL A 28 21.52 4.50 -26.35
N LEU A 29 21.18 3.22 -26.18
CA LEU A 29 21.36 2.20 -27.22
C LEU A 29 20.12 2.12 -28.11
N VAL A 30 20.29 2.19 -29.42
CA VAL A 30 19.23 2.08 -30.43
C VAL A 30 19.41 0.77 -31.21
N VAL A 31 18.54 -0.19 -30.95
CA VAL A 31 18.47 -1.49 -31.65
C VAL A 31 17.53 -1.35 -32.86
N LEU A 32 18.13 -1.21 -34.04
CA LEU A 32 17.44 -0.91 -35.31
C LEU A 32 18.21 -1.53 -36.49
N ASP A 33 17.52 -1.91 -37.57
CA ASP A 33 18.19 -2.30 -38.81
C ASP A 33 18.88 -1.07 -39.45
N PRO A 34 20.19 -1.13 -39.78
CA PRO A 34 20.90 0.00 -40.41
C PRO A 34 20.23 0.54 -41.68
N ALA A 35 19.51 -0.29 -42.45
CA ALA A 35 18.78 0.15 -43.64
C ALA A 35 17.53 1.01 -43.32
N ALA A 36 17.03 0.96 -42.09
CA ALA A 36 15.87 1.71 -41.63
C ALA A 36 16.22 3.03 -40.92
N GLN A 37 17.48 3.26 -40.55
CA GLN A 37 17.92 4.42 -39.76
C GLN A 37 17.52 5.78 -40.37
N SER A 38 17.52 5.88 -41.70
CA SER A 38 17.15 7.08 -42.46
C SER A 38 15.66 7.43 -42.45
N GLN A 39 14.80 6.61 -41.85
CA GLN A 39 13.34 6.80 -41.80
C GLN A 39 12.85 7.48 -40.50
N PHE A 40 13.77 7.75 -39.58
CA PHE A 40 13.53 8.23 -38.21
C PHE A 40 14.42 9.44 -37.86
N SER A 41 14.90 10.18 -38.86
CA SER A 41 15.86 11.28 -38.68
C SER A 41 15.33 12.36 -37.74
N ILE A 42 14.06 12.77 -37.88
CA ILE A 42 13.43 13.80 -37.05
C ILE A 42 13.33 13.37 -35.59
N PHE A 43 13.15 12.07 -35.33
CA PHE A 43 13.11 11.52 -33.98
C PHE A 43 14.52 11.41 -33.36
N PHE A 44 15.48 10.80 -34.08
CA PHE A 44 16.83 10.62 -33.55
C PHE A 44 17.63 11.91 -33.46
N ASP A 45 17.52 12.82 -34.43
CA ASP A 45 18.13 14.14 -34.33
C ASP A 45 17.45 14.97 -33.24
N GLY A 46 16.12 14.84 -33.09
CA GLY A 46 15.38 15.42 -31.96
C GLY A 46 15.79 14.91 -30.57
N LEU A 47 16.38 13.71 -30.45
CA LEU A 47 16.98 13.22 -29.20
C LEU A 47 18.42 13.72 -29.01
N LYS A 48 19.21 13.85 -30.09
CA LYS A 48 20.54 14.48 -30.03
C LYS A 48 20.44 15.97 -29.64
N ASP A 49 19.43 16.67 -30.17
CA ASP A 49 19.12 18.06 -29.84
C ASP A 49 18.80 18.25 -28.35
N SER A 50 18.26 17.22 -27.67
CA SER A 50 18.04 17.17 -26.22
C SER A 50 19.29 16.77 -25.41
N GLY A 51 20.41 16.43 -26.05
CA GLY A 51 21.66 16.05 -25.35
C GLY A 51 21.86 14.55 -25.10
N TYR A 52 21.15 13.66 -25.81
CA TYR A 52 21.34 12.20 -25.69
C TYR A 52 22.44 11.65 -26.61
N GLU A 53 23.28 10.77 -26.05
CA GLU A 53 24.33 10.05 -26.77
C GLU A 53 23.77 8.77 -27.41
N LEU A 54 23.36 8.87 -28.68
CA LEU A 54 22.76 7.74 -29.42
C LEU A 54 23.82 6.80 -30.01
N THR A 55 23.91 5.58 -29.47
CA THR A 55 24.68 4.47 -30.05
C THR A 55 23.77 3.55 -30.85
N PHE A 56 24.08 3.29 -32.12
CA PHE A 56 23.26 2.43 -33.00
C PHE A 56 23.85 1.02 -33.09
N ARG A 57 22.99 -0.01 -33.03
CA ARG A 57 23.36 -1.42 -33.09
C ARG A 57 22.35 -2.21 -33.92
N GLY A 58 22.81 -3.01 -34.88
CA GLY A 58 21.95 -3.92 -35.63
C GLY A 58 21.42 -5.03 -34.74
N PRO A 59 20.17 -5.52 -34.94
CA PRO A 59 19.53 -6.45 -34.01
C PRO A 59 20.20 -7.82 -33.91
N LYS A 60 21.18 -8.13 -34.78
CA LYS A 60 21.96 -9.37 -34.80
C LYS A 60 23.44 -9.18 -34.41
N ASP A 61 23.88 -7.94 -34.24
CA ASP A 61 25.28 -7.63 -33.94
C ASP A 61 25.55 -7.95 -32.46
N GLU A 62 26.65 -8.63 -32.13
CA GLU A 62 26.90 -9.11 -30.76
C GLU A 62 27.45 -8.05 -29.79
N ALA A 63 27.77 -6.84 -30.29
CA ALA A 63 28.31 -5.74 -29.50
C ALA A 63 27.75 -4.37 -29.97
N PRO A 64 27.73 -3.33 -29.12
CA PRO A 64 28.04 -3.35 -27.68
C PRO A 64 26.98 -4.10 -26.87
N LEU A 65 27.40 -4.83 -25.83
CA LEU A 65 26.52 -5.64 -24.98
C LEU A 65 25.57 -4.77 -24.15
N LEU A 66 24.36 -5.27 -23.89
CA LEU A 66 23.38 -4.61 -23.02
C LEU A 66 23.82 -4.56 -21.54
N ILE A 67 24.48 -5.62 -21.08
CA ILE A 67 24.98 -5.79 -19.71
C ILE A 67 26.41 -6.33 -19.83
N GLU A 68 27.34 -5.72 -19.11
CA GLU A 68 28.75 -6.11 -19.02
C GLU A 68 29.15 -6.13 -17.54
N ASP A 69 29.74 -7.23 -17.07
CA ASP A 69 30.08 -7.48 -15.65
C ASP A 69 28.94 -7.15 -14.65
N ASP A 70 27.72 -7.61 -14.95
CA ASP A 70 26.46 -7.36 -14.23
C ASP A 70 26.02 -5.88 -14.11
N VAL A 71 26.69 -4.96 -14.80
CA VAL A 71 26.32 -3.54 -14.92
C VAL A 71 25.64 -3.27 -16.26
N ALA A 72 24.61 -2.43 -16.28
CA ALA A 72 23.96 -2.00 -17.51
C ALA A 72 24.83 -0.97 -18.25
N SER A 73 25.18 -1.26 -19.52
CA SER A 73 26.08 -0.44 -20.33
C SER A 73 25.47 0.90 -20.78
N PHE A 74 24.14 1.04 -20.70
CA PHE A 74 23.38 2.20 -21.18
C PHE A 74 22.27 2.59 -20.19
N ALA A 75 22.03 3.90 -20.05
CA ALA A 75 20.95 4.44 -19.22
C ALA A 75 19.57 4.15 -19.81
N HIS A 76 19.46 4.10 -21.15
CA HIS A 76 18.21 3.80 -21.86
C HIS A 76 18.44 2.90 -23.08
N VAL A 77 17.43 2.13 -23.47
CA VAL A 77 17.47 1.29 -24.68
C VAL A 77 16.19 1.47 -25.49
N ILE A 78 16.34 1.75 -26.78
CA ILE A 78 15.26 1.82 -27.77
C ILE A 78 15.32 0.55 -28.63
N VAL A 79 14.20 -0.17 -28.74
CA VAL A 79 14.08 -1.36 -29.59
C VAL A 79 13.02 -1.11 -30.66
N PHE A 80 13.50 -0.69 -31.85
CA PHE A 80 12.67 -0.42 -33.03
C PHE A 80 12.78 -1.53 -34.10
N ALA A 81 13.60 -2.56 -33.88
CA ALA A 81 13.71 -3.74 -34.74
C ALA A 81 12.54 -4.73 -34.59
N SER A 82 11.29 -4.23 -34.51
CA SER A 82 10.06 -4.95 -34.14
C SER A 82 9.80 -6.26 -34.90
N ASP A 83 10.14 -6.26 -36.19
CA ASP A 83 9.93 -7.36 -37.14
C ASP A 83 10.98 -8.48 -37.05
N THR A 84 12.01 -8.30 -36.23
CA THR A 84 13.12 -9.26 -36.14
C THR A 84 12.72 -10.47 -35.32
N LYS A 85 12.80 -11.67 -35.92
CA LYS A 85 12.56 -12.94 -35.21
C LYS A 85 13.73 -13.37 -34.33
N ASN A 86 14.96 -13.19 -34.82
CA ASN A 86 16.19 -13.66 -34.17
C ASN A 86 17.08 -12.45 -33.84
N PHE A 87 17.20 -12.14 -32.56
CA PHE A 87 18.11 -11.12 -32.04
C PHE A 87 19.48 -11.71 -31.65
N ALA A 88 20.44 -10.85 -31.32
CA ALA A 88 21.70 -11.22 -30.67
C ALA A 88 21.50 -11.88 -29.29
N LYS A 89 22.49 -12.66 -28.83
CA LYS A 89 22.36 -13.57 -27.67
C LYS A 89 22.08 -12.88 -26.33
N ASP A 90 22.43 -11.61 -26.19
CA ASP A 90 22.21 -10.78 -25.00
C ASP A 90 20.84 -10.07 -25.01
N ILE A 91 20.18 -9.96 -26.17
CA ILE A 91 18.86 -9.34 -26.31
C ILE A 91 17.78 -10.41 -26.11
N THR A 92 17.55 -10.78 -24.86
CA THR A 92 16.55 -11.78 -24.45
C THR A 92 15.44 -11.17 -23.58
N PRO A 93 14.26 -11.81 -23.47
CA PRO A 93 13.22 -11.37 -22.52
C PRO A 93 13.76 -11.21 -21.09
N GLN A 94 14.61 -12.14 -20.65
CA GLN A 94 15.19 -12.18 -19.31
C GLN A 94 16.14 -11.00 -19.08
N ASN A 95 17.03 -10.73 -20.03
CA ASN A 95 18.00 -9.64 -19.92
C ASN A 95 17.31 -8.28 -20.00
N LEU A 96 16.27 -8.13 -20.83
CA LEU A 96 15.45 -6.91 -20.87
C LEU A 96 14.70 -6.68 -19.55
N VAL A 97 14.25 -7.73 -18.85
CA VAL A 97 13.71 -7.59 -17.48
C VAL A 97 14.81 -7.27 -16.45
N GLN A 98 16.03 -7.81 -16.61
CA GLN A 98 17.17 -7.49 -15.74
C GLN A 98 17.60 -6.02 -15.87
N LEU A 99 17.56 -5.43 -17.08
CA LEU A 99 17.81 -3.99 -17.26
C LEU A 99 16.87 -3.11 -16.41
N LEU A 100 15.62 -3.55 -16.20
CA LEU A 100 14.65 -2.82 -15.36
C LEU A 100 14.94 -2.93 -13.86
N SER A 101 15.56 -4.01 -13.39
CA SER A 101 16.06 -4.05 -12.00
C SER A 101 17.33 -3.20 -11.83
N LEU A 102 18.15 -3.10 -12.87
CA LEU A 102 19.32 -2.20 -12.98
C LEU A 102 18.96 -0.72 -13.24
N LYS A 103 17.66 -0.37 -13.31
CA LYS A 103 17.09 0.98 -13.51
C LYS A 103 17.25 1.60 -14.91
N THR A 104 17.72 0.85 -15.90
CA THR A 104 17.69 1.25 -17.31
C THR A 104 16.24 1.38 -17.80
N ASN A 105 15.91 2.40 -18.59
CA ASN A 105 14.56 2.56 -19.17
C ASN A 105 14.48 2.00 -20.59
N LEU A 106 13.30 1.51 -20.99
CA LEU A 106 13.11 0.81 -22.27
C LEU A 106 11.99 1.43 -23.12
N LEU A 107 12.26 1.74 -24.38
CA LEU A 107 11.25 2.12 -25.37
C LEU A 107 11.12 1.00 -26.41
N ILE A 108 10.03 0.24 -26.39
CA ILE A 108 9.86 -0.97 -27.20
C ILE A 108 8.69 -0.80 -28.18
N ALA A 109 8.97 -0.97 -29.46
CA ALA A 109 7.96 -0.98 -30.51
C ALA A 109 7.63 -2.41 -30.96
N LEU A 110 6.34 -2.71 -31.05
CA LEU A 110 5.76 -3.97 -31.51
C LEU A 110 5.42 -3.92 -33.02
N SER A 111 5.01 -5.03 -33.59
CA SER A 111 4.39 -5.10 -34.92
C SER A 111 3.39 -6.26 -35.03
N PRO A 112 2.63 -6.39 -36.13
CA PRO A 112 1.70 -7.51 -36.33
C PRO A 112 2.35 -8.89 -36.45
N LYS A 113 3.69 -8.98 -36.51
CA LYS A 113 4.42 -10.25 -36.61
C LYS A 113 4.79 -10.74 -35.22
N GLN A 114 4.55 -12.02 -34.95
CA GLN A 114 4.98 -12.64 -33.69
C GLN A 114 6.52 -12.68 -33.63
N THR A 115 7.08 -11.98 -32.65
CA THR A 115 8.53 -11.90 -32.35
C THR A 115 8.79 -12.04 -30.85
N MET A 116 10.05 -12.11 -30.43
CA MET A 116 10.43 -12.19 -29.00
C MET A 116 9.77 -11.08 -28.15
N LEU A 117 9.65 -9.87 -28.70
CA LEU A 117 9.03 -8.72 -28.03
C LEU A 117 7.53 -8.92 -27.79
N SER A 118 6.84 -9.65 -28.67
CA SER A 118 5.42 -9.99 -28.50
C SER A 118 5.17 -10.94 -27.32
N SER A 119 6.09 -11.86 -27.06
CA SER A 119 6.06 -12.70 -25.85
C SER A 119 6.41 -11.91 -24.59
N LEU A 120 7.40 -11.01 -24.67
CA LEU A 120 7.80 -10.15 -23.55
C LEU A 120 6.66 -9.20 -23.11
N ALA A 121 5.87 -8.68 -24.04
CA ALA A 121 4.72 -7.80 -23.73
C ALA A 121 3.68 -8.47 -22.81
N ALA A 122 3.48 -9.78 -22.95
CA ALA A 122 2.54 -10.55 -22.11
C ALA A 122 2.95 -10.57 -20.62
N GLU A 123 4.25 -10.61 -20.32
CA GLU A 123 4.78 -10.54 -18.94
C GLU A 123 4.43 -9.21 -18.26
N PHE A 124 4.35 -8.11 -19.03
CA PHE A 124 3.88 -6.80 -18.56
C PHE A 124 2.35 -6.67 -18.51
N SER A 125 1.64 -7.80 -18.61
CA SER A 125 0.18 -7.88 -18.62
C SER A 125 -0.48 -7.17 -19.81
N LEU A 126 0.22 -7.07 -20.96
CA LEU A 126 -0.37 -6.62 -22.23
C LEU A 126 -0.79 -7.84 -23.05
N ILE A 127 -2.10 -7.96 -23.29
CA ILE A 127 -2.67 -9.05 -24.08
C ILE A 127 -2.73 -8.59 -25.54
N LEU A 128 -1.97 -9.25 -26.41
CA LEU A 128 -1.91 -8.93 -27.83
C LEU A 128 -2.97 -9.74 -28.61
N PRO A 129 -3.54 -9.19 -29.69
CA PRO A 129 -4.43 -9.94 -30.58
C PRO A 129 -3.62 -10.97 -31.42
N PRO A 130 -4.29 -11.87 -32.15
CA PRO A 130 -3.62 -12.89 -32.98
C PRO A 130 -2.63 -12.29 -34.00
N PRO A 131 -1.50 -12.96 -34.29
CA PRO A 131 -0.52 -12.48 -35.26
C PRO A 131 -1.18 -12.20 -36.63
N GLY A 132 -0.83 -11.08 -37.25
CA GLY A 132 -1.43 -10.61 -38.50
C GLY A 132 -2.59 -9.63 -38.35
N THR A 133 -3.03 -9.27 -37.13
CA THR A 133 -4.18 -8.36 -36.91
C THR A 133 -3.76 -6.92 -36.54
N PRO A 134 -3.53 -6.01 -37.52
CA PRO A 134 -3.36 -4.59 -37.23
C PRO A 134 -4.64 -3.95 -36.68
N LEU A 135 -4.51 -2.76 -36.10
CA LEU A 135 -5.65 -1.89 -35.80
C LEU A 135 -6.21 -1.32 -37.10
N ILE A 136 -7.51 -1.44 -37.32
CA ILE A 136 -8.24 -0.98 -38.50
C ILE A 136 -9.37 -0.05 -38.06
N SER A 137 -9.60 1.02 -38.83
CA SER A 137 -10.82 1.83 -38.73
C SER A 137 -11.19 2.39 -40.10
N HIS A 138 -12.49 2.34 -40.42
CA HIS A 138 -13.07 2.92 -41.63
C HIS A 138 -13.64 4.33 -41.42
N PHE A 139 -13.69 4.81 -40.17
CA PHE A 139 -14.26 6.10 -39.81
C PHE A 139 -13.19 7.06 -39.24
N PRO A 140 -13.24 8.37 -39.54
CA PRO A 140 -13.89 8.93 -40.73
C PRO A 140 -13.29 8.34 -42.02
N GLU A 141 -14.04 8.41 -43.11
CA GLU A 141 -13.61 7.96 -44.45
C GLU A 141 -12.35 8.71 -44.92
N ARG A 142 -11.41 8.01 -45.57
CA ARG A 142 -10.05 8.48 -45.88
C ARG A 142 -9.52 7.85 -47.17
N ASP A 143 -8.81 8.62 -47.99
CA ASP A 143 -8.11 8.15 -49.22
C ASP A 143 -6.89 7.22 -48.95
N GLY A 144 -6.75 6.69 -47.72
CA GLY A 144 -5.60 5.90 -47.29
C GLY A 144 -6.00 4.50 -46.80
N PRO A 145 -5.03 3.59 -46.61
CA PRO A 145 -5.33 2.26 -46.10
C PRO A 145 -5.91 2.34 -44.68
N ALA A 146 -6.91 1.52 -44.40
CA ALA A 146 -7.73 1.61 -43.19
C ALA A 146 -6.96 1.35 -41.87
N ASN A 147 -5.74 0.81 -41.95
CA ASN A 147 -4.82 0.62 -40.82
C ASN A 147 -3.96 1.85 -40.48
N VAL A 148 -3.98 2.92 -41.28
CA VAL A 148 -3.30 4.19 -41.00
C VAL A 148 -4.33 5.19 -40.46
N ILE A 149 -4.41 5.28 -39.14
CA ILE A 149 -5.52 5.90 -38.41
C ILE A 149 -5.03 7.18 -37.71
N PRO A 150 -5.79 8.31 -37.76
CA PRO A 150 -5.52 9.47 -36.93
C PRO A 150 -6.16 9.27 -35.55
N ILE A 151 -5.38 9.41 -34.48
CA ILE A 151 -5.83 9.21 -33.10
C ILE A 151 -5.71 10.53 -32.34
N SER A 152 -6.81 10.97 -31.73
CA SER A 152 -6.84 12.16 -30.86
C SER A 152 -6.02 11.94 -29.59
N VAL A 153 -5.13 12.87 -29.27
CA VAL A 153 -4.27 12.80 -28.08
C VAL A 153 -5.09 13.21 -26.84
N PRO A 154 -5.16 12.38 -25.78
CA PRO A 154 -5.90 12.71 -24.56
C PRO A 154 -5.14 13.72 -23.69
N GLU A 155 -5.88 14.56 -22.96
CA GLU A 155 -5.27 15.42 -21.93
C GLU A 155 -4.69 14.57 -20.79
N SER A 156 -3.39 14.76 -20.53
CA SER A 156 -2.62 14.02 -19.53
C SER A 156 -1.42 14.85 -19.10
N PRO A 157 -0.98 14.84 -17.83
CA PRO A 157 0.23 15.56 -17.40
C PRO A 157 1.52 15.01 -18.05
N LEU A 158 1.44 13.85 -18.71
CA LEU A 158 2.53 13.24 -19.49
C LEU A 158 2.71 13.90 -20.86
N LEU A 159 1.62 14.46 -21.42
CA LEU A 159 1.51 14.86 -22.82
C LEU A 159 1.31 16.38 -22.95
N THR A 160 1.84 16.96 -24.01
CA THR A 160 1.72 18.40 -24.28
C THR A 160 0.25 18.75 -24.59
N PRO A 161 -0.37 19.71 -23.87
CA PRO A 161 -1.77 20.05 -24.07
C PRO A 161 -2.01 20.68 -25.45
N ASN A 162 -3.17 20.41 -26.04
CA ASN A 162 -3.54 20.79 -27.42
C ASN A 162 -2.64 20.21 -28.52
N THR A 163 -1.95 19.09 -28.28
CA THR A 163 -1.22 18.37 -29.35
C THR A 163 -2.21 17.86 -30.41
N PRO A 164 -1.99 18.13 -31.72
CA PRO A 164 -2.86 17.63 -32.78
C PRO A 164 -2.92 16.09 -32.83
N PRO A 165 -3.97 15.50 -33.42
CA PRO A 165 -4.04 14.06 -33.66
C PRO A 165 -2.76 13.44 -34.25
N VAL A 166 -2.45 12.22 -33.82
CA VAL A 166 -1.27 11.47 -34.25
C VAL A 166 -1.65 10.38 -35.25
N TRP A 167 -0.86 10.23 -36.30
CA TRP A 167 -0.97 9.10 -37.22
C TRP A 167 -0.35 7.85 -36.58
N PHE A 168 -1.15 6.79 -36.49
CA PHE A 168 -0.76 5.49 -35.99
C PHE A 168 -0.94 4.41 -37.06
N SER A 169 -0.10 3.38 -37.00
CA SER A 169 -0.10 2.17 -37.83
C SER A 169 0.64 1.10 -37.03
N GLY A 170 0.01 -0.06 -36.81
CA GLY A 170 0.52 -1.10 -35.90
C GLY A 170 -0.60 -1.98 -35.32
N ILE A 171 -0.29 -2.72 -34.27
CA ILE A 171 -1.26 -3.51 -33.50
C ILE A 171 -1.83 -2.72 -32.31
N PRO A 172 -3.08 -2.98 -31.92
CA PRO A 172 -3.57 -2.63 -30.59
C PRO A 172 -3.18 -3.71 -29.57
N PHE A 173 -3.43 -3.43 -28.29
CA PHE A 173 -3.34 -4.43 -27.23
C PHE A 173 -4.33 -4.14 -26.09
N ALA A 174 -4.89 -5.18 -25.49
CA ALA A 174 -5.69 -5.08 -24.28
C ALA A 174 -4.78 -5.03 -23.05
N ARG A 175 -5.20 -4.30 -22.02
CA ARG A 175 -4.43 -4.15 -20.76
C ARG A 175 -5.05 -5.02 -19.69
N GLY A 176 -4.26 -5.92 -19.11
CA GLY A 176 -4.66 -6.69 -17.94
C GLY A 176 -4.84 -5.81 -16.70
N ASN A 177 -5.42 -6.38 -15.64
CA ASN A 177 -5.70 -5.68 -14.39
C ASN A 177 -4.44 -5.52 -13.52
N ASN A 178 -3.44 -4.80 -14.04
CA ASN A 178 -2.16 -4.54 -13.40
C ASN A 178 -2.02 -3.04 -13.07
N PRO A 179 -1.90 -2.64 -11.79
CA PRO A 179 -1.89 -1.23 -11.40
C PRO A 179 -0.64 -0.47 -11.85
N LEU A 180 0.43 -1.16 -12.25
CA LEU A 180 1.68 -0.57 -12.73
C LEU A 180 1.61 -0.09 -14.20
N ILE A 181 0.52 -0.41 -14.92
CA ILE A 181 0.29 0.07 -16.29
C ILE A 181 -0.21 1.52 -16.29
N VAL A 182 0.51 2.35 -17.03
CA VAL A 182 0.19 3.75 -17.34
C VAL A 182 -0.39 3.81 -18.76
N PRO A 183 -1.71 3.98 -18.94
CA PRO A 183 -2.27 4.19 -20.28
C PRO A 183 -1.81 5.55 -20.81
N ILE A 184 -1.29 5.59 -22.05
CA ILE A 184 -0.80 6.83 -22.69
C ILE A 184 -1.70 7.20 -23.88
N LEU A 185 -1.96 6.25 -24.78
CA LEU A 185 -2.83 6.45 -25.94
C LEU A 185 -3.68 5.20 -26.20
N ASN A 186 -4.96 5.41 -26.46
CA ASN A 186 -5.95 4.38 -26.77
C ASN A 186 -6.30 4.38 -28.25
N ALA A 187 -6.91 3.29 -28.73
CA ALA A 187 -7.57 3.31 -30.03
C ALA A 187 -8.81 4.24 -30.02
N PRO A 188 -9.22 4.81 -31.17
CA PRO A 188 -10.55 5.40 -31.33
C PRO A 188 -11.66 4.37 -31.11
N GLU A 189 -12.88 4.84 -30.80
CA GLU A 189 -14.00 3.96 -30.45
C GLU A 189 -14.58 3.18 -31.62
N GLU A 190 -14.36 3.65 -32.85
CA GLU A 190 -14.76 3.04 -34.12
C GLU A 190 -13.73 2.03 -34.66
N SER A 191 -12.66 1.76 -33.91
CA SER A 191 -11.51 0.95 -34.36
C SER A 191 -11.53 -0.47 -33.79
N PHE A 192 -11.03 -1.43 -34.58
CA PHE A 192 -10.96 -2.85 -34.20
C PHE A 192 -9.72 -3.54 -34.77
N ALA A 193 -9.28 -4.62 -34.15
CA ALA A 193 -8.21 -5.48 -34.66
C ALA A 193 -8.80 -6.55 -35.60
N ALA A 194 -8.29 -6.63 -36.82
CA ALA A 194 -8.67 -7.64 -37.80
C ALA A 194 -7.53 -7.88 -38.79
N ASP A 195 -7.55 -9.04 -39.44
CA ASP A 195 -6.65 -9.35 -40.56
C ASP A 195 -7.06 -8.49 -41.77
N SER A 196 -6.08 -7.86 -42.43
CA SER A 196 -6.32 -7.00 -43.60
C SER A 196 -6.96 -7.74 -44.78
N ASP A 197 -6.78 -9.06 -44.83
CA ASP A 197 -7.19 -9.91 -45.94
C ASP A 197 -8.51 -10.67 -45.63
N SER A 198 -9.11 -10.41 -44.45
CA SER A 198 -10.40 -10.99 -44.04
C SER A 198 -11.59 -10.38 -44.79
N SER A 199 -12.59 -11.20 -45.13
CA SER A 199 -13.80 -10.72 -45.82
C SER A 199 -14.79 -10.09 -44.83
N THR A 200 -15.61 -9.16 -45.33
CA THR A 200 -16.73 -8.54 -44.62
C THR A 200 -17.58 -9.56 -43.87
N ASP A 201 -17.84 -10.68 -44.53
CA ASP A 201 -18.72 -11.73 -44.05
C ASP A 201 -18.09 -12.47 -42.87
N THR A 202 -16.77 -12.70 -42.88
CA THR A 202 -16.07 -13.29 -41.72
C THR A 202 -15.98 -12.36 -40.51
N LEU A 203 -15.95 -11.04 -40.74
CA LEU A 203 -16.00 -10.05 -39.67
C LEU A 203 -17.41 -9.93 -39.06
N ALA A 204 -18.45 -9.97 -39.90
CA ALA A 204 -19.84 -10.04 -39.44
C ALA A 204 -20.12 -11.32 -38.64
N ASP A 205 -19.71 -12.48 -39.17
CA ASP A 205 -19.81 -13.78 -38.48
C ASP A 205 -19.11 -13.78 -37.12
N ALA A 206 -17.94 -13.13 -37.01
CA ALA A 206 -17.20 -13.01 -35.76
C ALA A 206 -17.92 -12.11 -34.74
N ALA A 207 -18.55 -11.03 -35.20
CA ALA A 207 -19.32 -10.14 -34.35
C ALA A 207 -20.63 -10.77 -33.85
N GLU A 208 -21.37 -11.47 -34.71
CA GLU A 208 -22.65 -12.12 -34.33
C GLU A 208 -22.47 -13.31 -33.39
N LYS A 209 -21.36 -14.07 -33.50
CA LYS A 209 -21.15 -15.31 -32.72
C LYS A 209 -20.77 -15.07 -31.25
N GLY A 210 -20.47 -13.83 -30.85
CA GLY A 210 -20.27 -13.46 -29.44
C GLY A 210 -19.15 -14.18 -28.68
N GLY A 211 -18.23 -14.83 -29.41
CA GLY A 211 -17.08 -15.53 -28.84
C GLY A 211 -15.96 -14.58 -28.41
N GLU A 212 -15.13 -15.06 -27.46
CA GLU A 212 -13.89 -14.46 -26.93
C GLU A 212 -13.56 -13.00 -27.35
N GLY A 213 -14.40 -12.05 -26.91
CA GLY A 213 -14.12 -10.61 -26.89
C GLY A 213 -13.63 -10.01 -28.20
N ILE A 214 -14.56 -9.51 -29.03
CA ILE A 214 -14.23 -8.69 -30.21
C ILE A 214 -13.19 -7.64 -29.82
N TRP A 215 -12.05 -7.66 -30.50
CA TRP A 215 -10.92 -6.75 -30.25
C TRP A 215 -11.25 -5.35 -30.78
N ALA A 216 -12.16 -4.63 -30.13
CA ALA A 216 -12.71 -3.37 -30.62
C ALA A 216 -12.85 -2.29 -29.53
N GLY A 217 -12.89 -1.04 -29.99
CA GLY A 217 -13.22 0.13 -29.19
C GLY A 217 -12.09 0.70 -28.34
N SER A 218 -12.40 1.82 -27.68
CA SER A 218 -11.45 2.69 -26.98
C SER A 218 -10.85 2.12 -25.69
N GLN A 219 -11.19 0.87 -25.33
CA GLN A 219 -10.54 0.13 -24.24
C GLN A 219 -9.16 -0.39 -24.64
N LEU A 220 -8.92 -0.60 -25.94
CA LEU A 220 -7.63 -1.00 -26.49
C LEU A 220 -6.59 0.11 -26.31
N GLY A 221 -5.38 -0.28 -25.89
CA GLY A 221 -4.19 0.56 -25.93
C GLY A 221 -3.49 0.48 -27.28
N VAL A 222 -2.87 1.59 -27.69
CA VAL A 222 -1.88 1.63 -28.80
C VAL A 222 -0.52 2.11 -28.30
N VAL A 223 -0.50 2.90 -27.22
CA VAL A 223 0.71 3.21 -26.45
C VAL A 223 0.39 3.09 -24.97
N SER A 224 1.23 2.39 -24.20
CA SER A 224 1.11 2.34 -22.74
C SER A 224 2.47 2.15 -22.08
N GLY A 225 2.69 2.94 -21.04
CA GLY A 225 3.81 2.80 -20.14
C GLY A 225 3.60 1.70 -19.10
N PHE A 226 4.69 1.23 -18.53
CA PHE A 226 4.73 0.38 -17.34
C PHE A 226 5.82 0.92 -16.41
N GLN A 227 5.49 1.11 -15.14
CA GLN A 227 6.43 1.65 -14.15
C GLN A 227 6.81 0.58 -13.12
N ALA A 228 8.05 0.09 -13.20
CA ALA A 228 8.55 -0.95 -12.32
C ALA A 228 8.72 -0.47 -10.87
N LEU A 229 8.74 -1.42 -9.93
CA LEU A 229 8.96 -1.12 -8.50
C LEU A 229 10.36 -0.56 -8.21
N SER A 230 11.32 -0.77 -9.11
CA SER A 230 12.67 -0.16 -9.10
C SER A 230 12.69 1.33 -9.47
N GLY A 231 11.59 1.86 -10.00
CA GLY A 231 11.49 3.19 -10.60
C GLY A 231 11.71 3.21 -12.12
N ALA A 232 12.22 2.11 -12.72
CA ALA A 232 12.43 2.03 -14.17
C ALA A 232 11.11 2.12 -14.96
N ARG A 233 11.16 2.76 -16.14
CA ARG A 233 10.01 2.91 -17.03
C ARG A 233 10.21 2.11 -18.31
N VAL A 234 9.16 1.39 -18.71
CA VAL A 234 9.03 0.80 -20.07
C VAL A 234 7.91 1.54 -20.78
N THR A 235 8.07 1.88 -22.05
CA THR A 235 6.92 2.22 -22.91
C THR A 235 6.78 1.23 -24.05
N TRP A 236 5.58 0.66 -24.15
CA TRP A 236 5.16 -0.22 -25.22
C TRP A 236 4.38 0.58 -26.27
N VAL A 237 4.82 0.50 -27.52
CA VAL A 237 4.21 1.17 -28.68
C VAL A 237 3.77 0.11 -29.68
N GLY A 238 2.51 0.15 -30.12
CA GLY A 238 1.92 -0.87 -30.99
C GLY A 238 2.48 -0.93 -32.42
N GLY A 239 3.27 0.05 -32.85
CA GLY A 239 3.91 0.08 -34.16
C GLY A 239 5.01 1.13 -34.28
N VAL A 240 6.12 0.77 -34.94
CA VAL A 240 7.29 1.65 -35.13
C VAL A 240 6.97 2.88 -35.98
N ASP A 241 6.00 2.76 -36.91
CA ASP A 241 5.58 3.80 -37.86
C ASP A 241 5.29 5.16 -37.21
N LEU A 242 4.80 5.16 -35.95
CA LEU A 242 4.52 6.34 -35.12
C LEU A 242 5.69 7.34 -35.09
N PHE A 243 6.93 6.83 -35.05
CA PHE A 243 8.17 7.60 -34.96
C PHE A 243 8.75 8.02 -36.32
N THR A 244 8.17 7.59 -37.43
CA THR A 244 8.76 7.82 -38.77
C THR A 244 8.62 9.26 -39.23
N ASP A 245 9.62 9.71 -39.99
CA ASP A 245 9.64 11.02 -40.67
C ASP A 245 8.43 11.17 -41.62
N LYS A 246 7.94 10.04 -42.16
CA LYS A 246 6.72 9.94 -42.97
C LYS A 246 5.48 10.40 -42.20
N PHE A 247 5.30 9.98 -40.95
CA PHE A 247 4.15 10.36 -40.14
C PHE A 247 4.35 11.71 -39.43
N ALA A 248 5.58 12.07 -39.07
CA ALA A 248 5.95 13.40 -38.58
C ALA A 248 5.64 14.54 -39.58
N ASN A 249 5.76 14.28 -40.89
CA ASN A 249 5.46 15.25 -41.94
C ASN A 249 4.05 15.09 -42.58
N LYS A 250 3.28 14.05 -42.23
CA LYS A 250 1.96 13.81 -42.81
C LYS A 250 0.92 14.76 -42.20
N GLU A 251 0.26 15.56 -43.02
CA GLU A 251 -0.86 16.39 -42.59
C GLU A 251 -2.08 15.54 -42.14
N ILE A 252 -2.85 16.05 -41.19
CA ILE A 252 -4.13 15.46 -40.75
C ILE A 252 -5.26 15.92 -41.69
N SER A 253 -5.27 17.23 -41.96
CA SER A 253 -6.14 17.93 -42.89
C SER A 253 -5.33 19.06 -43.55
N LYS A 254 -5.80 19.62 -44.67
CA LYS A 254 -5.01 20.52 -45.52
C LYS A 254 -4.42 21.71 -44.74
N GLY A 255 -3.09 21.75 -44.60
CA GLY A 255 -2.35 22.76 -43.86
C GLY A 255 -2.17 22.50 -42.35
N VAL A 256 -2.66 21.38 -41.81
CA VAL A 256 -2.54 21.00 -40.39
C VAL A 256 -1.60 19.82 -40.24
N LYS A 257 -0.41 20.08 -39.68
CA LYS A 257 0.59 19.03 -39.36
C LYS A 257 0.10 18.06 -38.29
N SER A 258 0.61 16.83 -38.31
CA SER A 258 0.36 15.83 -37.26
C SER A 258 1.00 16.20 -35.92
N GLY A 259 0.48 15.64 -34.83
CA GLY A 259 1.10 15.74 -33.50
C GLY A 259 2.31 14.82 -33.30
N ASN A 260 2.64 13.95 -34.27
CA ASN A 260 3.59 12.84 -34.10
C ASN A 260 4.94 13.29 -33.52
N THR A 261 5.51 14.39 -34.01
CA THR A 261 6.81 14.88 -33.52
C THR A 261 6.78 15.31 -32.06
N GLN A 262 5.68 15.91 -31.59
CA GLN A 262 5.55 16.30 -30.18
C GLN A 262 5.22 15.08 -29.32
N PHE A 263 4.25 14.25 -29.74
CA PHE A 263 3.86 13.06 -29.00
C PHE A 263 5.02 12.06 -28.84
N ALA A 264 5.84 11.87 -29.87
CA ALA A 264 7.04 11.03 -29.81
C ALA A 264 8.08 11.56 -28.80
N ARG A 265 8.24 12.89 -28.72
CA ARG A 265 9.11 13.55 -27.72
C ARG A 265 8.53 13.41 -26.31
N ASP A 266 7.24 13.67 -26.11
CA ASP A 266 6.57 13.53 -24.82
C ASP A 266 6.67 12.08 -24.28
N VAL A 267 6.50 11.08 -25.16
CA VAL A 267 6.68 9.65 -24.84
C VAL A 267 8.14 9.32 -24.51
N ALA A 268 9.12 9.84 -25.26
CA ALA A 268 10.53 9.64 -24.97
C ALA A 268 10.92 10.28 -23.62
N ALA A 269 10.58 11.55 -23.42
CA ALA A 269 10.82 12.32 -22.19
C ALA A 269 10.18 11.68 -20.94
N TRP A 270 9.01 11.07 -21.08
CA TRP A 270 8.44 10.27 -20.01
C TRP A 270 9.22 8.97 -19.78
N THR A 271 9.55 8.24 -20.84
CA THR A 271 10.27 6.95 -20.73
C THR A 271 11.66 7.16 -20.11
N PHE A 272 12.40 8.18 -20.54
CA PHE A 272 13.77 8.47 -20.12
C PHE A 272 13.88 9.32 -18.85
N GLN A 273 12.78 9.53 -18.12
CA GLN A 273 12.78 10.25 -16.84
C GLN A 273 13.29 11.70 -16.95
N GLU A 274 12.85 12.42 -17.99
CA GLU A 274 12.86 13.89 -18.02
C GLU A 274 11.60 14.46 -17.36
N SER A 275 10.45 13.83 -17.60
CA SER A 275 9.13 14.32 -17.18
C SER A 275 8.51 13.51 -16.03
N LEU A 276 7.69 14.18 -15.21
CA LEU A 276 6.95 13.60 -14.08
C LEU A 276 7.84 12.85 -13.05
N VAL A 277 9.10 13.26 -12.91
CA VAL A 277 10.04 12.71 -11.93
C VAL A 277 9.99 13.50 -10.64
N LEU A 278 9.83 12.78 -9.53
CA LEU A 278 9.82 13.31 -8.16
C LEU A 278 10.77 12.48 -7.29
N ARG A 279 11.30 13.09 -6.23
CA ARG A 279 12.14 12.47 -5.20
C ARG A 279 11.78 13.03 -3.82
N ILE A 280 11.80 12.18 -2.80
CA ILE A 280 11.88 12.64 -1.40
C ILE A 280 13.37 12.77 -1.08
N GLU A 281 13.81 13.96 -0.66
CA GLU A 281 15.22 14.24 -0.39
C GLU A 281 15.59 13.95 1.06
N ASP A 282 14.72 14.36 1.98
CA ASP A 282 14.87 14.22 3.42
C ASP A 282 13.49 14.18 4.09
N ALA A 283 13.42 13.64 5.31
CA ALA A 283 12.21 13.64 6.12
C ALA A 283 12.54 13.63 7.62
N ASP A 284 11.96 14.58 8.36
CA ASP A 284 12.16 14.77 9.80
C ASP A 284 10.85 14.65 10.59
N HIS A 285 10.96 14.21 11.84
CA HIS A 285 9.87 14.11 12.79
C HIS A 285 10.31 14.56 14.19
N HIS A 286 9.49 15.35 14.87
CA HIS A 286 9.82 15.89 16.20
C HIS A 286 8.56 16.12 17.04
N ILE A 287 8.73 16.29 18.35
CA ILE A 287 7.60 16.72 19.21
C ILE A 287 7.32 18.19 18.93
N ALA A 288 6.05 18.58 18.85
CA ALA A 288 5.64 19.96 18.65
C ALA A 288 6.30 20.90 19.67
N ASN A 289 6.78 22.06 19.18
CA ASN A 289 7.60 23.04 19.90
C ASN A 289 9.04 22.59 20.23
N THR A 290 9.51 21.47 19.67
CA THR A 290 10.92 21.07 19.64
C THR A 290 11.41 20.95 18.21
N THR A 291 12.72 21.11 17.97
CA THR A 291 13.37 20.92 16.66
C THR A 291 14.39 19.78 16.70
N ILE A 292 14.19 18.79 17.58
CA ILE A 292 15.10 17.68 17.81
C ILE A 292 14.32 16.39 17.60
N SER A 293 14.75 15.61 16.61
CA SER A 293 14.16 14.31 16.31
C SER A 293 14.37 13.32 17.46
N LYS A 294 13.43 12.39 17.62
CA LYS A 294 13.46 11.35 18.65
C LYS A 294 13.14 9.99 18.05
N GLU A 295 13.93 8.98 18.45
CA GLU A 295 13.67 7.56 18.20
C GLU A 295 12.46 7.02 19.00
N GLN A 296 12.13 7.70 20.10
CA GLN A 296 11.11 7.30 21.08
C GLN A 296 10.15 8.45 21.42
N TYR A 297 8.86 8.18 21.29
CA TYR A 297 7.73 9.04 21.67
C TYR A 297 6.91 8.38 22.78
N THR A 298 6.18 9.18 23.54
CA THR A 298 5.16 8.70 24.49
C THR A 298 3.75 8.69 23.87
N ILE A 299 2.87 7.84 24.41
CA ILE A 299 1.42 7.86 24.12
C ILE A 299 0.87 9.30 24.23
N ASN A 300 0.03 9.70 23.27
CA ASN A 300 -0.55 11.04 23.13
C ASN A 300 0.42 12.22 22.87
N ASP A 301 1.72 11.97 22.64
CA ASP A 301 2.66 13.01 22.22
C ASP A 301 2.15 13.76 20.97
N PRO A 302 2.20 15.11 20.93
CA PRO A 302 1.92 15.88 19.73
C PRO A 302 3.13 15.81 18.79
N ILE A 303 3.03 15.00 17.74
CA ILE A 303 4.09 14.78 16.75
C ILE A 303 3.88 15.71 15.55
N VAL A 304 4.96 16.38 15.14
CA VAL A 304 5.07 17.03 13.83
C VAL A 304 5.92 16.12 12.94
N TYR A 305 5.46 15.90 11.71
CA TYR A 305 6.22 15.20 10.67
C TYR A 305 6.40 16.14 9.46
N SER A 306 7.53 16.03 8.78
CA SER A 306 7.83 16.81 7.57
C SER A 306 8.66 16.02 6.57
N ALA A 307 8.47 16.29 5.28
CA ALA A 307 9.25 15.72 4.18
C ALA A 307 9.55 16.79 3.13
N ALA A 308 10.77 16.76 2.58
CA ALA A 308 11.19 17.58 1.45
C ALA A 308 11.03 16.77 0.15
N VAL A 309 10.23 17.29 -0.78
CA VAL A 309 10.00 16.70 -2.11
C VAL A 309 10.56 17.64 -3.17
N SER A 310 11.43 17.10 -4.02
CA SER A 310 11.93 17.78 -5.22
C SER A 310 11.41 17.13 -6.49
N ARG A 311 11.33 17.95 -7.54
CA ARG A 311 11.07 17.58 -8.92
C ARG A 311 12.37 17.69 -9.70
N PHE A 312 12.55 16.86 -10.71
CA PHE A 312 13.66 17.04 -11.65
C PHE A 312 13.27 18.03 -12.77
N ASN A 313 14.18 18.97 -13.08
CA ASN A 313 14.04 19.94 -14.15
C ASN A 313 15.11 19.66 -15.23
N PRO A 314 14.73 19.07 -16.38
CA PRO A 314 15.67 18.57 -17.36
C PRO A 314 16.47 19.68 -18.08
N LYS A 315 16.01 20.93 -18.04
CA LYS A 315 16.66 22.09 -18.67
C LYS A 315 17.82 22.67 -17.86
N GLU A 316 17.77 22.49 -16.53
CA GLU A 316 18.77 23.00 -15.59
C GLU A 316 19.66 21.88 -15.04
N ASP A 317 19.41 20.62 -15.43
CA ASP A 317 20.09 19.40 -14.92
C ASP A 317 19.99 19.29 -13.38
N ALA A 318 18.88 19.78 -12.82
CA ALA A 318 18.77 20.15 -11.41
C ALA A 318 17.49 19.60 -10.76
N TRP A 319 17.53 19.50 -9.43
CA TRP A 319 16.38 19.16 -8.60
C TRP A 319 15.81 20.43 -7.96
N GLU A 320 14.57 20.76 -8.29
CA GLU A 320 13.85 21.94 -7.82
C GLU A 320 12.84 21.59 -6.72
N PRO A 321 12.68 22.39 -5.65
CA PRO A 321 11.71 22.10 -4.58
C PRO A 321 10.26 22.23 -5.10
N TYR A 322 9.45 21.18 -4.98
CA TYR A 322 8.15 21.08 -5.66
C TYR A 322 6.96 21.06 -4.69
N SER A 323 6.09 22.08 -4.72
CA SER A 323 5.00 22.29 -3.74
C SER A 323 3.57 22.06 -4.26
N ASP A 324 3.37 21.68 -5.52
CA ASP A 324 2.01 21.67 -6.12
C ASP A 324 1.17 20.41 -5.82
N ILE A 325 1.73 19.42 -5.11
CA ILE A 325 1.01 18.18 -4.80
C ILE A 325 0.00 18.44 -3.67
N LYS A 326 -1.27 18.07 -3.88
CA LYS A 326 -2.37 18.39 -2.94
C LYS A 326 -2.88 17.19 -2.15
N ASP A 327 -2.48 15.99 -2.56
CA ASP A 327 -3.03 14.70 -2.14
C ASP A 327 -1.95 13.72 -1.63
N VAL A 328 -0.80 14.25 -1.18
CA VAL A 328 0.16 13.49 -0.37
C VAL A 328 -0.49 13.12 0.96
N GLN A 329 -0.30 11.88 1.39
CA GLN A 329 -0.80 11.38 2.66
C GLN A 329 0.34 10.78 3.48
N LEU A 330 0.26 10.98 4.79
CA LEU A 330 1.11 10.37 5.79
C LEU A 330 0.30 9.32 6.55
N GLU A 331 0.84 8.10 6.60
CA GLU A 331 0.33 7.03 7.46
C GLU A 331 1.22 6.85 8.69
N PHE A 332 0.59 6.64 9.84
CA PHE A 332 1.24 6.16 11.05
C PHE A 332 0.71 4.76 11.36
N THR A 333 1.49 3.74 11.03
CA THR A 333 1.10 2.32 10.99
C THR A 333 1.94 1.47 11.92
N MET A 334 1.44 0.30 12.32
CA MET A 334 2.20 -0.73 13.06
C MET A 334 2.12 -2.06 12.30
N LEU A 335 0.87 -2.47 12.03
CA LEU A 335 0.50 -3.49 11.04
C LEU A 335 -0.51 -2.82 10.09
N ASP A 336 -1.63 -2.38 10.68
CA ASP A 336 -2.63 -1.52 10.04
C ASP A 336 -2.36 -0.03 10.32
N PRO A 337 -2.71 0.90 9.40
CA PRO A 337 -2.58 2.34 9.62
C PRO A 337 -3.55 2.79 10.71
N HIS A 338 -3.01 3.18 11.87
CA HIS A 338 -3.80 3.69 13.00
C HIS A 338 -4.22 5.15 12.77
N ILE A 339 -3.40 5.91 12.03
CA ILE A 339 -3.67 7.28 11.63
C ILE A 339 -3.29 7.42 10.15
N ARG A 340 -4.18 8.00 9.34
CA ARG A 340 -3.91 8.43 7.96
C ARG A 340 -4.34 9.88 7.83
N THR A 341 -3.42 10.77 7.47
CA THR A 341 -3.63 12.22 7.41
C THR A 341 -3.10 12.79 6.11
N ALA A 342 -3.66 13.93 5.67
CA ALA A 342 -3.05 14.70 4.59
C ALA A 342 -1.73 15.32 5.06
N LEU A 343 -0.74 15.37 4.15
CA LEU A 343 0.55 15.99 4.35
C LEU A 343 0.66 17.20 3.41
N PRO A 344 0.10 18.38 3.76
CA PRO A 344 0.05 19.54 2.87
C PRO A 344 1.40 20.26 2.72
N PRO A 345 1.61 20.99 1.61
CA PRO A 345 2.78 21.86 1.42
C PRO A 345 2.77 23.06 2.40
N VAL A 346 3.94 23.44 2.88
CA VAL A 346 4.13 24.51 3.87
C VAL A 346 4.25 25.87 3.19
N ALA A 347 3.32 26.77 3.46
CA ALA A 347 3.35 28.14 2.93
C ALA A 347 4.66 28.86 3.31
N GLY A 348 5.37 29.39 2.31
CA GLY A 348 6.66 30.07 2.49
C GLY A 348 7.89 29.15 2.58
N LYS A 349 7.74 27.82 2.48
CA LYS A 349 8.85 26.87 2.38
C LYS A 349 8.65 25.93 1.17
N PRO A 350 9.19 26.26 -0.01
CA PRO A 350 8.97 25.46 -1.22
C PRO A 350 9.55 24.05 -1.08
N GLY A 351 8.88 23.06 -1.66
CA GLY A 351 9.19 21.63 -1.57
C GLY A 351 8.95 20.96 -0.22
N ILE A 352 8.71 21.70 0.87
CA ILE A 352 8.48 21.12 2.20
C ILE A 352 7.00 20.89 2.44
N TYR A 353 6.66 19.66 2.83
CA TYR A 353 5.31 19.23 3.23
C TYR A 353 5.34 18.86 4.72
N SER A 354 4.31 19.20 5.49
CA SER A 354 4.28 18.93 6.93
C SER A 354 2.88 18.82 7.50
N THR A 355 2.71 18.00 8.53
CA THR A 355 1.46 17.80 9.26
C THR A 355 1.73 17.55 10.74
N GLN A 356 0.73 17.82 11.59
CA GLN A 356 0.80 17.63 13.03
C GLN A 356 -0.36 16.75 13.50
N PHE A 357 -0.06 15.72 14.28
CA PHE A 357 -1.05 14.80 14.85
C PHE A 357 -0.64 14.38 16.28
N ARG A 358 -1.36 13.44 16.91
CA ARG A 358 -1.01 12.86 18.21
C ARG A 358 -0.72 11.37 18.10
N ALA A 359 0.29 10.89 18.82
CA ALA A 359 0.55 9.46 18.95
C ALA A 359 -0.67 8.73 19.57
N PRO A 360 -1.04 7.54 19.07
CA PRO A 360 -2.21 6.81 19.56
C PRO A 360 -2.01 6.24 20.97
N ASP A 361 -3.11 5.85 21.63
CA ASP A 361 -3.10 5.20 22.95
C ASP A 361 -2.45 3.80 22.97
N ARG A 362 -2.25 3.19 21.80
CA ARG A 362 -1.55 1.91 21.67
C ARG A 362 -0.04 2.14 21.58
N HIS A 363 0.70 1.62 22.55
CA HIS A 363 2.16 1.53 22.48
C HIS A 363 2.60 0.39 21.54
N GLY A 364 3.78 0.53 20.95
CA GLY A 364 4.34 -0.40 19.97
C GLY A 364 5.44 0.23 19.12
N VAL A 365 5.91 -0.51 18.12
CA VAL A 365 6.83 0.00 17.10
C VAL A 365 6.01 0.45 15.91
N PHE A 366 5.97 1.76 15.66
CA PHE A 366 5.22 2.38 14.57
C PHE A 366 6.14 2.78 13.42
N LYS A 367 5.52 3.05 12.27
CA LYS A 367 6.18 3.57 11.08
C LYS A 367 5.42 4.79 10.55
N PHE A 368 6.15 5.88 10.32
CA PHE A 368 5.71 6.93 9.41
C PHE A 368 5.91 6.41 7.98
N VAL A 369 4.87 6.37 7.17
CA VAL A 369 4.94 5.91 5.78
C VAL A 369 4.33 6.96 4.85
N ILE A 370 5.10 7.35 3.83
CA ILE A 370 4.60 8.01 2.62
C ILE A 370 4.58 6.96 1.51
N ASP A 371 3.43 6.79 0.85
CA ASP A 371 3.29 5.92 -0.32
C ASP A 371 2.49 6.62 -1.43
N TYR A 372 3.14 7.56 -2.13
CA TYR A 372 2.52 8.34 -3.20
C TYR A 372 2.72 7.64 -4.55
N LYS A 373 1.69 6.90 -4.95
CA LYS A 373 1.59 6.23 -6.26
C LYS A 373 0.49 6.89 -7.09
N ARG A 374 0.87 7.51 -8.21
CA ARG A 374 -0.04 8.09 -9.21
C ARG A 374 0.46 7.72 -10.61
N LYS A 375 -0.45 7.41 -11.54
CA LYS A 375 -0.09 6.99 -12.90
C LYS A 375 0.72 8.09 -13.60
N GLY A 376 1.82 7.71 -14.23
CA GLY A 376 2.76 8.61 -14.90
C GLY A 376 3.78 9.30 -13.99
N TRP A 377 3.54 9.41 -12.68
CA TRP A 377 4.48 10.03 -11.74
C TRP A 377 5.39 8.99 -11.09
N THR A 378 6.65 9.33 -10.85
CA THR A 378 7.57 8.49 -10.06
C THR A 378 6.97 8.16 -8.70
N HIS A 379 6.96 6.88 -8.34
CA HIS A 379 6.43 6.41 -7.06
C HIS A 379 7.32 6.90 -5.91
N LEU A 380 6.76 7.71 -5.01
CA LEU A 380 7.47 8.12 -3.79
C LEU A 380 7.12 7.15 -2.67
N HIS A 381 8.10 6.38 -2.22
CA HIS A 381 7.98 5.53 -1.05
C HIS A 381 9.06 5.91 -0.03
N HIS A 382 8.64 6.19 1.21
CA HIS A 382 9.54 6.51 2.31
C HIS A 382 8.93 5.99 3.62
N SER A 383 9.77 5.42 4.50
CA SER A 383 9.32 4.75 5.73
C SER A 383 10.34 4.94 6.87
N ILE A 384 9.95 5.66 7.93
CA ILE A 384 10.76 5.81 9.17
C ILE A 384 10.11 5.02 10.30
N THR A 385 10.88 4.19 11.02
CA THR A 385 10.39 3.36 12.13
C THR A 385 10.74 4.00 13.48
N VAL A 386 9.77 4.13 14.39
CA VAL A 386 9.92 4.74 15.73
C VAL A 386 9.19 3.95 16.82
N ALA A 387 9.61 4.10 18.07
CA ALA A 387 8.93 3.49 19.21
C ALA A 387 7.94 4.46 19.86
N VAL A 388 6.67 4.06 20.02
CA VAL A 388 5.69 4.73 20.90
C VAL A 388 5.58 3.91 22.18
N VAL A 389 5.92 4.48 23.32
CA VAL A 389 5.94 3.79 24.63
C VAL A 389 4.92 4.37 25.62
N PRO A 390 4.50 3.60 26.64
CA PRO A 390 3.74 4.15 27.75
C PRO A 390 4.53 5.24 28.49
N PRO A 391 3.87 6.19 29.17
CA PRO A 391 4.55 7.12 30.06
C PRO A 391 5.33 6.36 31.14
N ARG A 392 6.54 6.85 31.43
CA ARG A 392 7.38 6.33 32.52
C ARG A 392 6.74 6.61 33.88
N HIS A 393 7.20 5.94 34.94
CA HIS A 393 6.70 6.07 36.32
C HIS A 393 6.73 7.51 36.90
N ASP A 394 7.52 8.39 36.30
CA ASP A 394 7.64 9.83 36.57
C ASP A 394 6.75 10.71 35.69
N GLY A 395 6.29 10.21 34.54
CA GLY A 395 5.37 10.90 33.62
C GLY A 395 3.88 10.86 34.00
N TYR A 396 3.49 10.08 35.01
CA TYR A 396 2.12 10.05 35.51
C TYR A 396 1.80 11.29 36.38
N PRO A 397 0.59 11.89 36.27
CA PRO A 397 0.21 13.05 37.07
C PRO A 397 0.16 12.71 38.56
N ARG A 398 0.91 13.49 39.36
CA ARG A 398 1.01 13.36 40.82
C ARG A 398 0.11 14.40 41.51
N PHE A 399 -0.20 14.16 42.79
CA PHE A 399 -1.07 15.03 43.60
C PHE A 399 -2.48 15.24 43.01
N LEU A 400 -3.10 14.13 42.59
CA LEU A 400 -4.45 14.15 42.02
C LEU A 400 -5.47 14.72 43.01
N GLY A 401 -6.30 15.68 42.57
CA GLY A 401 -7.27 16.34 43.44
C GLY A 401 -8.25 15.37 44.14
N ALA A 402 -8.68 14.33 43.43
CA ALA A 402 -9.53 13.26 43.96
C ALA A 402 -8.83 12.36 45.00
N ALA A 403 -7.50 12.36 45.06
CA ALA A 403 -6.72 11.51 45.97
C ALA A 403 -6.39 12.19 47.32
N TRP A 404 -6.77 13.46 47.51
CA TRP A 404 -6.57 14.19 48.77
C TRP A 404 -7.05 13.47 50.04
N PRO A 405 -8.18 12.73 50.07
CA PRO A 405 -8.58 11.96 51.24
C PRO A 405 -7.54 10.92 51.67
N TYR A 406 -6.88 10.25 50.72
CA TYR A 406 -5.83 9.28 51.00
C TYR A 406 -4.54 9.96 51.47
N TYR A 407 -4.14 11.07 50.84
CA TYR A 407 -2.98 11.85 51.26
C TYR A 407 -3.15 12.40 52.69
N ALA A 408 -4.32 12.98 52.99
CA ALA A 408 -4.66 13.48 54.32
C ALA A 408 -4.78 12.35 55.35
N GLY A 409 -5.35 11.20 54.99
CA GLY A 409 -5.44 10.03 55.87
C GLY A 409 -4.05 9.46 56.26
N ALA A 410 -3.13 9.38 55.29
CA ALA A 410 -1.76 8.97 55.55
C ALA A 410 -1.03 9.95 56.48
N ILE A 411 -1.10 11.25 56.21
CA ILE A 411 -0.50 12.30 57.06
C ILE A 411 -1.11 12.26 58.48
N SER A 412 -2.43 12.14 58.59
CA SER A 412 -3.15 12.02 59.86
C SER A 412 -2.70 10.78 60.66
N THR A 413 -2.47 9.66 59.99
CA THR A 413 -1.96 8.43 60.63
C THR A 413 -0.53 8.62 61.16
N SER A 414 0.36 9.24 60.37
CA SER A 414 1.73 9.54 60.80
C SER A 414 1.77 10.52 61.98
N VAL A 415 0.96 11.58 61.96
CA VAL A 415 0.84 12.54 63.07
C VAL A 415 0.23 11.89 64.31
N GLY A 416 -0.83 11.09 64.14
CA GLY A 416 -1.48 10.35 65.22
C GLY A 416 -0.53 9.33 65.88
N PHE A 417 0.26 8.61 65.10
CA PHE A 417 1.29 7.69 65.62
C PHE A 417 2.40 8.45 66.36
N PHE A 418 2.89 9.57 65.82
CA PHE A 418 3.88 10.41 66.50
C PHE A 418 3.36 10.96 67.84
N LEU A 419 2.14 11.49 67.86
CA LEU A 419 1.49 11.97 69.09
C LEU A 419 1.25 10.84 70.09
N PHE A 420 0.81 9.66 69.63
CA PHE A 420 0.68 8.47 70.47
C PHE A 420 2.03 8.07 71.09
N SER A 421 3.10 7.97 70.30
CA SER A 421 4.44 7.66 70.81
C SER A 421 4.95 8.70 71.81
N ALA A 422 4.72 9.99 71.54
CA ALA A 422 5.11 11.07 72.45
C ALA A 422 4.33 11.03 73.77
N MET A 423 3.01 10.82 73.73
CA MET A 423 2.17 10.70 74.93
C MET A 423 2.45 9.40 75.71
N TRP A 424 2.72 8.29 75.01
CA TRP A 424 3.05 7.00 75.64
C TRP A 424 4.41 7.05 76.35
N LEU A 425 5.40 7.76 75.79
CA LEU A 425 6.71 7.95 76.41
C LEU A 425 6.72 9.02 77.51
N ALA A 426 5.73 9.92 77.54
CA ALA A 426 5.57 10.96 78.57
C ALA A 426 4.53 10.59 79.65
N GLY A 427 3.92 9.41 79.56
CA GLY A 427 2.95 8.92 80.54
C GLY A 427 3.64 8.21 81.70
N ASP A 428 3.94 8.93 82.78
CA ASP A 428 4.41 8.33 84.02
C ASP A 428 3.38 7.36 84.61
N ASP A 429 3.82 6.16 84.99
CA ASP A 429 3.03 5.17 85.71
C ASP A 429 2.57 5.74 87.06
N CYS A 430 1.31 6.20 87.13
CA CYS A 430 0.65 6.58 88.38
C CYS A 430 0.36 5.36 89.25
N GLN A 431 1.41 4.79 89.86
CA GLN A 431 1.33 3.74 90.87
C GLN A 431 0.49 4.24 92.05
N TYR A 432 -0.76 3.78 92.13
CA TYR A 432 -1.65 4.10 93.24
C TYR A 432 -1.09 3.50 94.54
N SER A 433 -0.53 4.35 95.40
CA SER A 433 0.19 3.93 96.60
C SER A 433 -0.71 3.17 97.57
N ALA A 434 -0.46 1.87 97.73
CA ALA A 434 -1.31 0.98 98.50
C ALA A 434 -0.98 1.02 100.00
N ARG A 435 -1.73 1.81 100.79
CA ARG A 435 -1.84 1.61 102.26
C ARG A 435 -3.07 2.24 102.93
N ALA A 436 -4.20 1.56 102.82
CA ALA A 436 -5.29 1.59 103.79
C ALA A 436 -5.83 0.15 103.94
N GLN A 437 -6.03 -0.34 105.17
CA GLN A 437 -6.34 -1.75 105.44
C GLN A 437 -7.82 -2.01 105.79
N ALA A 438 -8.26 -3.25 105.50
CA ALA A 438 -9.47 -3.93 105.95
C ALA A 438 -10.82 -3.31 105.49
N SER A 439 -11.61 -4.02 104.67
CA SER A 439 -12.33 -5.21 105.17
C SER A 439 -13.03 -6.03 104.07
N MET A 440 -13.11 -7.36 104.30
CA MET A 440 -14.06 -8.33 103.74
C MET A 440 -14.00 -8.68 102.22
N PRO A 441 -14.51 -9.87 101.80
CA PRO A 441 -13.69 -10.77 100.99
C PRO A 441 -14.42 -11.33 99.72
N PRO A 442 -14.23 -12.58 99.21
CA PRO A 442 -13.82 -12.75 97.80
C PRO A 442 -14.83 -13.48 96.89
N THR A 443 -14.71 -13.34 95.57
CA THR A 443 -14.98 -14.43 94.59
C THR A 443 -14.55 -14.11 93.15
N LEU A 444 -14.46 -15.16 92.31
CA LEU A 444 -14.62 -15.14 90.84
C LEU A 444 -13.55 -14.47 89.95
N THR A 445 -12.27 -14.79 90.15
CA THR A 445 -11.29 -14.81 89.03
C THR A 445 -11.48 -16.07 88.17
N ARG A 446 -12.22 -16.00 87.05
CA ARG A 446 -12.17 -17.05 86.01
C ARG A 446 -12.51 -16.59 84.58
N ARG A 447 -11.49 -16.65 83.72
CA ARG A 447 -11.51 -16.89 82.25
C ARG A 447 -12.57 -16.15 81.41
N LEU A 448 -12.13 -15.16 80.65
CA LEU A 448 -12.62 -14.93 79.27
C LEU A 448 -11.52 -14.26 78.41
N LEU A 449 -10.50 -15.05 78.04
CA LEU A 449 -9.61 -14.77 76.91
C LEU A 449 -9.38 -16.09 76.18
N SER A 450 -9.98 -16.20 74.99
CA SER A 450 -9.85 -17.33 74.07
C SER A 450 -10.16 -16.83 72.66
N LEU A 451 -9.11 -16.49 71.93
CA LEU A 451 -9.15 -16.22 70.49
C LEU A 451 -7.72 -16.42 69.96
N ASP A 452 -7.31 -17.68 69.93
CA ASP A 452 -6.05 -18.09 69.33
C ASP A 452 -6.09 -17.84 67.82
N PHE A 453 -5.03 -17.24 67.28
CA PHE A 453 -4.73 -17.31 65.85
C PHE A 453 -3.28 -17.73 65.67
N CYS A 454 -3.09 -19.03 65.44
CA CYS A 454 -1.83 -19.62 64.98
C CYS A 454 -1.59 -19.17 63.52
N GLY A 455 -0.38 -18.97 63.00
CA GLY A 455 0.95 -19.07 63.61
C GLY A 455 1.99 -19.43 62.53
N SER A 456 3.28 -19.19 62.80
CA SER A 456 4.42 -19.60 61.97
C SER A 456 4.48 -19.10 60.51
N LEU A 457 5.23 -18.01 60.29
CA LEU A 457 6.40 -18.07 59.40
C LEU A 457 7.41 -16.93 59.71
N ILE A 458 8.50 -17.25 60.41
CA ILE A 458 9.69 -16.37 60.52
C ILE A 458 10.93 -17.26 60.45
N ALA A 459 11.79 -17.00 59.46
CA ALA A 459 13.16 -17.48 59.40
C ALA A 459 14.03 -16.46 58.64
N ASP A 460 15.21 -16.19 59.19
CA ASP A 460 16.41 -15.62 58.58
C ASP A 460 16.29 -14.38 57.65
N ILE A 461 16.60 -13.21 58.23
CA ILE A 461 17.16 -12.06 57.51
C ILE A 461 18.60 -11.85 57.97
N GLY A 462 19.57 -12.15 57.09
CA GLY A 462 20.99 -11.82 57.26
C GLY A 462 21.33 -10.40 56.79
N PRO A 463 22.38 -9.75 57.33
CA PRO A 463 22.65 -8.34 57.08
C PRO A 463 23.45 -8.05 55.79
N TYR A 464 23.40 -6.76 55.40
CA TYR A 464 24.20 -6.11 54.36
C TYR A 464 25.71 -6.42 54.43
N ASP A 465 26.35 -6.47 53.24
CA ASP A 465 27.76 -6.14 53.06
C ASP A 465 27.92 -5.10 51.92
N ARG A 466 29.01 -4.33 51.94
CA ARG A 466 29.33 -3.31 50.92
C ARG A 466 30.54 -3.76 50.12
N ARG A 467 30.50 -3.58 48.80
CA ARG A 467 31.73 -3.49 47.99
C ARG A 467 31.91 -2.08 47.44
N VAL A 468 33.18 -1.69 47.39
CA VAL A 468 33.66 -0.43 46.83
C VAL A 468 34.48 -0.81 45.60
N ASP A 469 33.97 -0.50 44.42
CA ASP A 469 34.75 -0.60 43.19
C ASP A 469 35.49 0.72 42.95
N ALA A 470 36.75 0.63 42.56
CA ALA A 470 37.63 1.78 42.38
C ALA A 470 38.46 1.63 41.10
N SER A 471 38.25 2.55 40.15
CA SER A 471 39.21 2.82 39.07
C SER A 471 38.98 4.24 38.51
N CYS A 472 40.00 5.08 38.62
CA CYS A 472 40.08 6.40 37.98
C CYS A 472 41.13 6.36 36.87
N GLY A 473 40.87 7.06 35.76
CA GLY A 473 41.85 7.22 34.67
C GLY A 473 42.41 8.64 34.57
N PRO A 474 43.71 8.77 34.35
CA PRO A 474 44.34 9.84 33.55
C PRO A 474 45.22 9.23 32.44
N GLY A 475 45.78 9.95 31.46
CA GLY A 475 45.75 11.38 31.14
C GLY A 475 46.99 11.75 30.29
N ASN A 476 46.85 12.64 29.30
CA ASN A 476 47.95 13.01 28.37
C ASN A 476 49.03 13.91 29.00
N CYS A 477 50.30 13.82 28.54
CA CYS A 477 51.28 14.92 28.56
C CYS A 477 52.51 14.70 27.64
N HIS A 478 53.04 15.78 27.06
CA HIS A 478 54.38 15.91 26.43
C HIS A 478 55.35 16.68 27.36
N PRO A 479 56.67 16.69 27.10
CA PRO A 479 57.33 17.98 26.78
C PRO A 479 58.59 17.91 25.85
N CYS A 480 59.15 19.07 25.50
CA CYS A 480 60.39 19.27 24.70
C CYS A 480 61.41 20.20 25.42
N VAL A 481 62.74 20.06 25.19
CA VAL A 481 63.85 20.95 25.68
C VAL A 481 65.07 20.95 24.71
N SER A 482 65.98 21.94 24.73
CA SER A 482 67.07 22.16 23.73
C SER A 482 68.37 22.92 24.18
N LEU A 483 69.58 22.44 23.76
CA LEU A 483 70.94 23.10 23.47
C LEU A 483 71.61 24.08 24.51
N PRO A 484 72.89 24.63 24.41
CA PRO A 484 74.01 24.64 23.40
C PRO A 484 75.52 24.40 23.93
N LEU A 485 76.61 24.97 23.32
CA LEU A 485 78.12 24.68 23.43
C LEU A 485 79.06 25.94 23.09
N PRO A 486 80.43 25.95 22.80
CA PRO A 486 81.75 25.38 23.30
C PRO A 486 83.00 26.39 23.45
N MET A 487 84.30 26.00 23.74
CA MET A 487 85.58 26.84 23.67
C MET A 487 87.00 26.12 23.81
N ALA A 488 88.20 26.76 23.53
CA ALA A 488 89.62 26.21 23.66
C ALA A 488 90.87 27.22 23.59
N ALA A 489 92.16 26.84 23.91
CA ALA A 489 93.44 27.68 23.83
C ALA A 489 94.87 26.93 23.86
N VAL A 490 96.07 27.61 23.68
CA VAL A 490 97.46 27.04 23.31
C VAL A 490 98.78 27.80 23.83
N PRO A 491 100.04 27.21 23.96
CA PRO A 491 101.33 27.83 24.51
C PRO A 491 102.76 27.66 23.76
N PRO A 492 103.95 28.23 24.20
CA PRO A 492 105.25 28.36 23.41
C PRO A 492 106.74 28.30 24.05
N PHE A 493 107.81 28.14 23.19
CA PHE A 493 109.22 28.75 23.13
C PHE A 493 110.63 28.17 23.61
N LEU A 494 111.77 28.93 23.40
CA LEU A 494 113.14 28.53 22.85
C LEU A 494 114.49 29.09 23.50
N GLN A 495 115.66 28.67 22.95
CA GLN A 495 116.99 29.38 22.78
C GLN A 495 117.92 28.66 21.74
N GLY A 496 119.16 29.03 21.30
CA GLY A 496 120.22 30.02 21.69
C GLY A 496 121.37 30.21 20.61
N PRO A 497 122.58 30.82 20.90
CA PRO A 497 123.47 31.49 19.88
C PRO A 497 125.03 31.23 19.86
N GLY A 498 125.79 31.69 18.83
CA GLY A 498 127.24 32.12 18.92
C GLY A 498 128.28 31.90 17.75
N MET A 499 128.55 32.87 16.84
CA MET A 499 129.75 32.93 15.93
C MET A 499 129.98 34.33 15.26
N THR A 500 131.07 34.54 14.48
CA THR A 500 131.54 35.86 13.93
C THR A 500 131.68 35.94 12.37
N PRO A 501 131.76 37.15 11.75
CA PRO A 501 131.13 37.39 10.43
C PRO A 501 131.78 36.89 9.12
N GLU A 502 133.10 36.94 8.92
CA GLU A 502 133.63 36.77 7.53
C GLU A 502 133.55 35.33 6.99
N VAL A 503 133.48 34.33 7.88
CA VAL A 503 133.21 32.92 7.53
C VAL A 503 131.81 32.73 6.93
N PHE A 504 130.86 33.61 7.26
CA PHE A 504 129.46 33.51 6.86
C PHE A 504 129.28 33.65 5.33
N LYS A 505 130.04 34.54 4.71
CA LYS A 505 129.79 34.99 3.31
C LYS A 505 130.17 33.95 2.24
N CYS A 506 131.13 33.07 2.53
CA CYS A 506 131.44 31.92 1.67
C CYS A 506 130.49 30.74 1.89
N LEU A 507 129.89 30.61 3.09
CA LEU A 507 128.89 29.58 3.37
C LEU A 507 127.54 29.91 2.73
N GLU A 508 127.09 31.17 2.75
CA GLU A 508 125.83 31.59 2.09
C GLU A 508 125.75 31.17 0.62
N VAL A 509 126.80 31.41 -0.16
CA VAL A 509 126.81 31.11 -1.61
C VAL A 509 126.71 29.60 -1.90
N TRP A 510 127.34 28.77 -1.06
CA TRP A 510 127.29 27.31 -1.23
C TRP A 510 125.94 26.73 -0.80
N TRP A 511 125.39 27.18 0.34
CA TRP A 511 124.08 26.75 0.82
C TRP A 511 122.93 27.23 -0.08
N ALA A 512 122.99 28.46 -0.59
CA ALA A 512 121.97 29.01 -1.48
C ALA A 512 121.81 28.21 -2.79
N SER A 513 122.90 27.68 -3.33
CA SER A 513 122.87 26.77 -4.48
C SER A 513 122.23 25.42 -4.10
N LYS A 514 122.73 24.79 -3.03
CA LYS A 514 122.29 23.46 -2.60
C LYS A 514 120.82 23.37 -2.17
N TYR A 515 120.23 24.44 -1.63
CA TYR A 515 118.83 24.45 -1.18
C TYR A 515 117.82 24.69 -2.31
N LYS A 516 118.20 25.46 -3.35
CA LYS A 516 117.26 25.90 -4.38
C LYS A 516 116.74 24.75 -5.25
N ASP A 517 117.62 23.80 -5.58
CA ASP A 517 117.27 22.64 -6.40
C ASP A 517 116.43 21.62 -5.62
N GLY A 518 116.73 21.42 -4.33
CA GLY A 518 115.98 20.52 -3.46
C GLY A 518 114.55 21.02 -3.17
N TYR A 519 114.39 22.30 -2.89
CA TYR A 519 113.09 22.89 -2.56
C TYR A 519 112.08 22.78 -3.72
N ASN A 520 112.53 23.04 -4.95
CA ASN A 520 111.67 23.03 -6.13
C ASN A 520 111.16 21.64 -6.52
N SER A 521 111.96 20.58 -6.32
CA SER A 521 111.50 19.20 -6.54
C SER A 521 110.41 18.82 -5.54
N SER A 522 110.71 18.90 -4.24
CA SER A 522 109.80 18.43 -3.19
C SER A 522 108.50 19.24 -3.08
N PHE A 523 108.50 20.52 -3.49
CA PHE A 523 107.26 21.30 -3.57
C PHE A 523 106.33 20.81 -4.68
N HIS A 524 106.88 20.45 -5.85
CA HIS A 524 106.10 20.00 -6.99
C HIS A 524 105.48 18.61 -6.72
N ASP A 525 106.24 17.70 -6.10
CA ASP A 525 105.76 16.39 -5.67
C ASP A 525 104.62 16.50 -4.64
N LEU A 526 104.72 17.45 -3.70
CA LEU A 526 103.68 17.73 -2.70
C LEU A 526 102.39 18.32 -3.30
N GLU A 527 102.49 19.19 -4.30
CA GLU A 527 101.32 19.69 -5.04
C GLU A 527 100.61 18.56 -5.79
N GLN A 528 101.34 17.73 -6.53
CA GLN A 528 100.75 16.58 -7.23
C GLN A 528 100.10 15.57 -6.28
N LEU A 529 100.74 15.28 -5.14
CA LEU A 529 100.18 14.43 -4.09
C LEU A 529 98.88 15.00 -3.50
N LYS A 530 98.81 16.32 -3.21
CA LYS A 530 97.56 16.96 -2.75
C LYS A 530 96.43 16.82 -3.75
N VAL A 531 96.69 17.05 -5.04
CA VAL A 531 95.68 16.95 -6.10
C VAL A 531 95.18 15.50 -6.22
N ALA A 532 96.09 14.53 -6.19
CA ALA A 532 95.73 13.10 -6.21
C ALA A 532 94.89 12.69 -4.98
N TYR A 533 95.31 13.08 -3.77
CA TYR A 533 94.58 12.76 -2.54
C TYR A 533 93.20 13.45 -2.47
N GLY A 534 93.09 14.68 -2.98
CA GLY A 534 91.82 15.40 -3.10
C GLY A 534 90.84 14.70 -4.05
N PHE A 535 91.31 14.25 -5.21
CA PHE A 535 90.51 13.47 -6.16
C PHE A 535 90.07 12.12 -5.56
N GLN A 536 90.99 11.42 -4.90
CA GLN A 536 90.70 10.14 -4.26
C GLN A 536 89.69 10.27 -3.11
N MET A 537 89.80 11.33 -2.29
CA MET A 537 88.86 11.58 -1.19
C MET A 537 87.47 12.02 -1.68
N ASN A 538 87.39 12.82 -2.75
CA ASN A 538 86.11 13.16 -3.39
C ASN A 538 85.40 11.91 -3.93
N ASN A 539 86.13 11.00 -4.58
CA ASN A 539 85.57 9.71 -5.01
C ASN A 539 85.10 8.86 -3.82
N LEU A 540 85.85 8.82 -2.73
CA LEU A 540 85.48 8.09 -1.50
C LEU A 540 84.22 8.66 -0.83
N MET A 541 84.08 9.99 -0.80
CA MET A 541 82.87 10.69 -0.32
C MET A 541 81.66 10.43 -1.23
N SER A 542 81.84 10.44 -2.55
CA SER A 542 80.81 10.07 -3.53
C SER A 542 80.32 8.64 -3.32
N CYS A 543 81.23 7.67 -3.18
CA CYS A 543 80.88 6.28 -2.87
C CYS A 543 80.16 6.12 -1.53
N ARG A 544 80.55 6.86 -0.48
CA ARG A 544 79.81 6.87 0.80
C ARG A 544 78.40 7.44 0.65
N ALA A 545 78.23 8.54 -0.07
CA ALA A 545 76.92 9.14 -0.32
C ALA A 545 76.00 8.21 -1.12
N ASN A 546 76.54 7.51 -2.12
CA ASN A 546 75.79 6.54 -2.91
C ASN A 546 75.44 5.28 -2.10
N ASN A 547 76.35 4.75 -1.28
CA ASN A 547 76.03 3.64 -0.38
C ASN A 547 74.95 4.00 0.65
N ALA A 548 74.96 5.22 1.21
CA ALA A 548 73.92 5.68 2.14
C ALA A 548 72.55 5.87 1.47
N ARG A 549 72.51 6.27 0.20
CA ARG A 549 71.28 6.28 -0.61
C ARG A 549 70.78 4.85 -0.87
N LEU A 550 71.69 3.92 -1.14
CA LEU A 550 71.37 2.53 -1.48
C LEU A 550 70.88 1.75 -0.25
N SER A 551 71.45 1.98 0.94
CA SER A 551 70.89 1.42 2.19
C SER A 551 69.50 1.99 2.49
N SER A 552 69.29 3.30 2.35
CA SER A 552 67.98 3.93 2.51
C SER A 552 66.92 3.33 1.56
N ALA A 553 67.28 3.06 0.30
CA ALA A 553 66.41 2.41 -0.67
C ALA A 553 66.08 0.94 -0.31
N ILE A 554 67.04 0.20 0.26
CA ILE A 554 66.80 -1.16 0.78
C ILE A 554 65.83 -1.10 1.97
N ASP A 555 66.02 -0.15 2.90
CA ASP A 555 65.16 0.01 4.07
C ASP A 555 63.70 0.35 3.66
N THR A 556 63.50 1.24 2.68
CA THR A 556 62.15 1.51 2.13
C THR A 556 61.53 0.28 1.48
N LEU A 557 62.30 -0.47 0.67
CA LEU A 557 61.79 -1.70 0.03
C LEU A 557 61.46 -2.81 1.06
N GLN A 558 62.17 -2.88 2.19
CA GLN A 558 61.82 -3.79 3.29
C GLN A 558 60.53 -3.39 4.00
N VAL A 559 60.25 -2.09 4.14
CA VAL A 559 58.97 -1.59 4.69
C VAL A 559 57.83 -1.88 3.72
N GLU A 560 57.99 -1.58 2.43
CA GLU A 560 56.99 -1.87 1.40
C GLU A 560 56.69 -3.38 1.29
N SER A 561 57.71 -4.22 1.32
CA SER A 561 57.55 -5.69 1.33
C SER A 561 56.73 -6.19 2.52
N LYS A 562 56.96 -5.64 3.73
CA LYS A 562 56.15 -5.96 4.93
C LYS A 562 54.70 -5.46 4.79
N MET A 563 54.49 -4.27 4.24
CA MET A 563 53.16 -3.70 4.01
C MET A 563 52.37 -4.50 2.96
N LEU A 564 53.02 -4.93 1.88
CA LEU A 564 52.45 -5.82 0.87
C LEU A 564 52.09 -7.19 1.46
N LYS A 565 52.97 -7.78 2.30
CA LYS A 565 52.64 -9.03 3.00
C LYS A 565 51.40 -8.88 3.88
N ARG A 566 51.30 -7.79 4.68
CA ARG A 566 50.12 -7.58 5.53
C ARG A 566 48.85 -7.27 4.73
N ARG A 567 48.95 -6.60 3.58
CA ARG A 567 47.82 -6.43 2.64
C ARG A 567 47.34 -7.77 2.09
N ASN A 568 48.25 -8.66 1.71
CA ASN A 568 47.89 -9.99 1.21
C ASN A 568 47.27 -10.89 2.31
N GLU A 569 47.72 -10.76 3.56
CA GLU A 569 47.08 -11.42 4.70
C GLU A 569 45.63 -10.94 4.91
N LEU A 570 45.40 -9.63 4.90
CA LEU A 570 44.05 -9.05 5.01
C LEU A 570 43.14 -9.47 3.84
N LEU A 571 43.63 -9.43 2.60
CA LEU A 571 42.87 -9.89 1.44
C LEU A 571 42.51 -11.39 1.54
N GLN A 572 43.34 -12.21 2.16
CA GLN A 572 43.04 -13.62 2.41
C GLN A 572 41.98 -13.79 3.53
N GLU A 573 42.05 -12.98 4.59
CA GLU A 573 41.03 -12.90 5.64
C GLU A 573 39.66 -12.49 5.04
N ASP A 574 39.62 -11.47 4.18
CA ASP A 574 38.41 -11.01 3.45
C ASP A 574 37.83 -12.10 2.53
N ILE A 575 38.69 -12.77 1.73
CA ILE A 575 38.29 -13.86 0.83
C ILE A 575 37.69 -15.04 1.61
N ASP A 576 38.26 -15.40 2.76
CA ASP A 576 37.77 -16.51 3.58
C ASP A 576 36.57 -16.13 4.46
N GLN A 577 36.30 -14.84 4.67
CA GLN A 577 35.02 -14.35 5.16
C GLN A 577 33.94 -14.42 4.07
N ALA A 578 34.22 -13.95 2.85
CA ALA A 578 33.29 -13.96 1.73
C ALA A 578 32.76 -15.38 1.41
N LYS A 579 33.65 -16.39 1.44
CA LYS A 579 33.27 -17.82 1.27
C LYS A 579 32.32 -18.34 2.36
N ARG A 580 32.41 -17.83 3.59
CA ARG A 580 31.49 -18.23 4.67
C ARG A 580 30.10 -17.67 4.42
N THR A 581 30.00 -16.38 4.10
CA THR A 581 28.73 -15.74 3.73
C THR A 581 28.13 -16.36 2.46
N GLU A 582 28.95 -16.80 1.50
CA GLU A 582 28.49 -17.54 0.32
C GLU A 582 27.92 -18.93 0.68
N GLN A 583 28.48 -19.60 1.70
CA GLN A 583 27.96 -20.89 2.16
C GLN A 583 26.70 -20.74 3.03
N GLU A 584 26.68 -19.78 3.95
CA GLU A 584 25.52 -19.45 4.79
C GLU A 584 24.31 -19.08 3.92
N THR A 585 24.49 -18.23 2.91
CA THR A 585 23.40 -17.88 1.96
C THR A 585 22.98 -19.05 1.05
N LYS A 586 23.87 -19.99 0.70
CA LYS A 586 23.48 -21.23 0.00
C LYS A 586 22.58 -22.10 0.88
N ASP A 587 22.92 -22.24 2.16
CA ASP A 587 22.15 -23.05 3.10
C ASP A 587 20.78 -22.41 3.42
N GLU A 588 20.70 -21.08 3.52
CA GLU A 588 19.43 -20.33 3.56
C GLU A 588 18.59 -20.52 2.29
N VAL A 589 19.20 -20.52 1.10
CA VAL A 589 18.47 -20.80 -0.14
C VAL A 589 17.92 -22.23 -0.17
N VAL A 590 18.58 -23.20 0.49
CA VAL A 590 18.07 -24.57 0.64
C VAL A 590 16.91 -24.65 1.62
N THR A 591 16.96 -23.95 2.76
CA THR A 591 15.82 -23.92 3.71
C THR A 591 14.61 -23.21 3.11
N LEU A 592 14.79 -22.03 2.49
CA LEU A 592 13.71 -21.29 1.83
C LEU A 592 13.06 -22.07 0.67
N ARG A 593 13.82 -22.90 -0.04
CA ARG A 593 13.25 -23.83 -1.05
C ARG A 593 12.37 -24.92 -0.43
N LYS A 594 12.76 -25.45 0.74
CA LYS A 594 11.97 -26.44 1.48
C LYS A 594 10.68 -25.83 2.05
N ASP A 595 10.77 -24.63 2.63
CA ASP A 595 9.61 -23.93 3.20
C ASP A 595 8.63 -23.50 2.09
N LYS A 596 9.14 -23.07 0.93
CA LYS A 596 8.31 -22.84 -0.27
C LYS A 596 7.55 -24.10 -0.70
N GLN A 597 8.17 -25.28 -0.64
CA GLN A 597 7.54 -26.55 -1.00
C GLN A 597 6.40 -26.90 -0.03
N ASP A 598 6.62 -26.82 1.27
CA ASP A 598 5.58 -27.03 2.30
C ASP A 598 4.43 -26.01 2.18
N LEU A 599 4.72 -24.73 1.90
CA LEU A 599 3.69 -23.72 1.63
C LEU A 599 2.85 -24.05 0.38
N VAL A 600 3.44 -24.57 -0.69
CA VAL A 600 2.71 -25.02 -1.88
C VAL A 600 1.80 -26.22 -1.56
N GLU A 601 2.27 -27.17 -0.75
CA GLU A 601 1.48 -28.33 -0.34
C GLU A 601 0.32 -27.94 0.59
N ARG A 602 0.53 -26.99 1.51
CA ARG A 602 -0.53 -26.38 2.35
C ARG A 602 -1.56 -25.64 1.50
N LEU A 603 -1.13 -24.86 0.50
CA LEU A 603 -2.06 -24.18 -0.43
C LEU A 603 -2.88 -25.19 -1.26
N ALA A 604 -2.27 -26.29 -1.72
CA ALA A 604 -2.98 -27.36 -2.41
C ALA A 604 -3.99 -28.08 -1.50
N ALA A 605 -3.66 -28.28 -0.22
CA ALA A 605 -4.59 -28.83 0.78
C ALA A 605 -5.77 -27.87 1.06
N ILE A 606 -5.52 -26.56 1.18
CA ILE A 606 -6.56 -25.54 1.33
C ILE A 606 -7.47 -25.51 0.09
N GLY A 607 -6.90 -25.55 -1.13
CA GLY A 607 -7.67 -25.62 -2.38
C GLY A 607 -8.58 -26.85 -2.49
N LYS A 608 -8.13 -28.01 -1.99
CA LYS A 608 -8.99 -29.20 -1.86
C LYS A 608 -10.11 -29.01 -0.83
N LYS A 609 -9.85 -28.31 0.28
CA LYS A 609 -10.85 -28.01 1.30
C LYS A 609 -11.90 -27.01 0.81
N THR A 610 -11.50 -25.93 0.13
CA THR A 610 -12.43 -24.92 -0.40
C THR A 610 -13.29 -25.46 -1.53
N THR A 611 -12.73 -26.25 -2.45
CA THR A 611 -13.52 -26.91 -3.52
C THR A 611 -14.48 -27.97 -2.96
N GLY A 612 -14.11 -28.67 -1.88
CA GLY A 612 -15.03 -29.54 -1.13
C GLY A 612 -16.20 -28.78 -0.50
N LEU A 613 -15.90 -27.68 0.20
CA LEU A 613 -16.91 -26.82 0.83
C LEU A 613 -17.85 -26.16 -0.19
N SER A 614 -17.36 -25.72 -1.35
CA SER A 614 -18.20 -25.18 -2.43
C SER A 614 -19.23 -26.21 -2.88
N LYS A 615 -18.79 -27.44 -3.20
CA LYS A 615 -19.70 -28.52 -3.61
C LYS A 615 -20.75 -28.84 -2.54
N GLN A 616 -20.40 -28.71 -1.25
CA GLN A 616 -21.35 -28.89 -0.15
C GLN A 616 -22.37 -27.73 -0.08
N ILE A 617 -21.94 -26.48 -0.27
CA ILE A 617 -22.83 -25.31 -0.34
C ILE A 617 -23.80 -25.43 -1.53
N ASP A 618 -23.30 -25.85 -2.70
CA ASP A 618 -24.13 -26.00 -3.89
C ASP A 618 -25.13 -27.17 -3.76
N ALA A 619 -24.75 -28.26 -3.08
CA ALA A 619 -25.68 -29.32 -2.69
C ALA A 619 -26.77 -28.81 -1.72
N PHE A 620 -26.40 -28.01 -0.71
CA PHE A 620 -27.37 -27.40 0.20
C PHE A 620 -28.32 -26.42 -0.50
N ARG A 621 -27.84 -25.66 -1.50
CA ARG A 621 -28.69 -24.78 -2.33
C ARG A 621 -29.74 -25.58 -3.11
N VAL A 622 -29.36 -26.69 -3.74
CA VAL A 622 -30.29 -27.58 -4.46
C VAL A 622 -31.33 -28.18 -3.50
N GLN A 623 -30.92 -28.58 -2.29
CA GLN A 623 -31.83 -29.08 -1.25
C GLN A 623 -32.79 -28.00 -0.73
N ALA A 624 -32.29 -26.79 -0.45
CA ALA A 624 -33.11 -25.66 -0.03
C ALA A 624 -34.18 -25.33 -1.08
N LYS A 625 -33.80 -25.27 -2.36
CA LYS A 625 -34.75 -25.04 -3.46
C LYS A 625 -35.84 -26.11 -3.56
N ALA A 626 -35.49 -27.38 -3.42
CA ALA A 626 -36.47 -28.46 -3.44
C ALA A 626 -37.46 -28.37 -2.25
N LEU A 627 -36.99 -27.97 -1.08
CA LEU A 627 -37.83 -27.75 0.11
C LEU A 627 -38.68 -26.46 0.02
N ALA A 628 -38.16 -25.41 -0.63
CA ALA A 628 -38.91 -24.19 -0.92
C ALA A 628 -40.07 -24.46 -1.90
N GLU A 629 -39.80 -25.16 -2.99
CA GLU A 629 -40.83 -25.60 -3.95
C GLU A 629 -41.90 -26.50 -3.28
N GLN A 630 -41.49 -27.43 -2.41
CA GLN A 630 -42.44 -28.25 -1.65
C GLN A 630 -43.32 -27.42 -0.70
N ALA A 631 -42.76 -26.39 -0.05
CA ALA A 631 -43.52 -25.48 0.80
C ALA A 631 -44.48 -24.59 -0.02
N HIS A 632 -44.05 -24.13 -1.20
CA HIS A 632 -44.88 -23.39 -2.15
C HIS A 632 -46.10 -24.21 -2.59
N GLN A 633 -45.88 -25.44 -3.10
CA GLN A 633 -46.94 -26.34 -3.54
C GLN A 633 -47.92 -26.68 -2.41
N ARG A 634 -47.42 -27.02 -1.21
CA ARG A 634 -48.23 -27.29 -0.01
C ARG A 634 -49.18 -26.14 0.31
N ARG A 635 -48.73 -24.87 0.23
CA ARG A 635 -49.62 -23.72 0.49
C ARG A 635 -50.66 -23.53 -0.60
N LEU A 636 -50.30 -23.74 -1.87
CA LEU A 636 -51.27 -23.71 -2.96
C LEU A 636 -52.35 -24.78 -2.79
N ASP A 637 -51.98 -26.00 -2.37
CA ASP A 637 -52.94 -27.07 -2.08
C ASP A 637 -53.87 -26.74 -0.90
N ILE A 638 -53.34 -26.15 0.18
CA ILE A 638 -54.14 -25.69 1.33
C ILE A 638 -55.13 -24.59 0.91
N VAL A 639 -54.66 -23.57 0.18
CA VAL A 639 -55.50 -22.47 -0.33
C VAL A 639 -56.56 -22.98 -1.32
N ALA A 640 -56.20 -23.88 -2.23
CA ALA A 640 -57.12 -24.49 -3.19
C ALA A 640 -58.16 -25.40 -2.51
N THR A 641 -57.80 -26.06 -1.41
CA THR A 641 -58.72 -26.87 -0.59
C THR A 641 -59.67 -25.98 0.23
N ALA A 642 -59.18 -24.86 0.77
CA ALA A 642 -59.96 -23.95 1.60
C ALA A 642 -61.01 -23.14 0.81
N PHE A 643 -60.67 -22.66 -0.39
CA PHE A 643 -61.52 -21.75 -1.17
C PHE A 643 -62.06 -22.34 -2.48
N GLY A 644 -61.58 -23.53 -2.89
CA GLY A 644 -61.92 -24.15 -4.16
C GLY A 644 -61.33 -23.45 -5.38
N LYS A 645 -61.53 -24.06 -6.56
CA LYS A 645 -61.14 -23.45 -7.85
C LYS A 645 -62.18 -22.44 -8.32
N THR A 646 -62.22 -21.28 -7.67
CA THR A 646 -62.95 -20.10 -8.15
C THR A 646 -62.16 -19.40 -9.26
N SER A 647 -62.86 -18.98 -10.31
CA SER A 647 -62.36 -18.09 -11.36
C SER A 647 -63.49 -17.15 -11.74
N PHE A 648 -63.26 -15.84 -11.64
CA PHE A 648 -64.27 -14.83 -11.96
C PHE A 648 -64.16 -14.31 -13.41
N VAL A 649 -63.28 -14.92 -14.20
CA VAL A 649 -62.95 -14.54 -15.58
C VAL A 649 -62.72 -15.80 -16.42
N GLU A 650 -62.93 -15.70 -17.74
CA GLU A 650 -62.74 -16.79 -18.71
C GLU A 650 -61.27 -17.26 -18.78
N GLU A 651 -61.03 -18.55 -19.04
CA GLU A 651 -59.68 -19.12 -19.08
C GLU A 651 -58.82 -18.64 -20.26
N SER A 652 -59.45 -18.04 -21.28
CA SER A 652 -58.86 -17.36 -22.44
C SER A 652 -58.44 -15.92 -22.17
N PHE A 653 -58.79 -15.33 -21.03
CA PHE A 653 -58.63 -13.91 -20.75
C PHE A 653 -57.17 -13.49 -20.61
N VAL A 654 -56.75 -12.50 -21.40
CA VAL A 654 -55.45 -11.85 -21.30
C VAL A 654 -55.62 -10.51 -20.58
N PRO A 655 -54.93 -10.26 -19.46
CA PRO A 655 -55.07 -9.01 -18.73
C PRO A 655 -54.36 -7.85 -19.47
N THR A 656 -55.05 -6.72 -19.59
CA THR A 656 -54.39 -5.48 -20.03
C THR A 656 -53.45 -4.99 -18.92
N ARG A 657 -52.20 -4.74 -19.28
CA ARG A 657 -51.19 -4.12 -18.40
C ARG A 657 -51.25 -2.60 -18.54
N VAL A 658 -51.00 -1.90 -17.45
CA VAL A 658 -51.23 -0.46 -17.33
C VAL A 658 -49.91 0.20 -16.92
N VAL A 659 -49.43 1.16 -17.71
CA VAL A 659 -48.14 1.83 -17.46
C VAL A 659 -48.38 3.20 -16.82
N PHE A 660 -47.79 3.45 -15.66
CA PHE A 660 -47.81 4.74 -14.97
C PHE A 660 -46.70 4.86 -13.91
N ASN A 661 -46.26 6.09 -13.67
CA ASN A 661 -45.12 6.38 -12.79
C ASN A 661 -45.49 6.44 -11.30
N ASP A 662 -46.72 6.87 -10.97
CA ASP A 662 -47.14 7.19 -9.61
C ASP A 662 -48.59 6.72 -9.34
N PRO A 663 -48.81 5.81 -8.37
CA PRO A 663 -50.15 5.39 -7.94
C PRO A 663 -51.08 6.53 -7.49
N VAL A 664 -50.55 7.64 -6.95
CA VAL A 664 -51.36 8.81 -6.58
C VAL A 664 -52.09 9.36 -7.81
N GLN A 665 -51.33 9.53 -8.90
CA GLN A 665 -51.77 10.24 -10.09
C GLN A 665 -52.85 9.45 -10.82
N ILE A 666 -52.66 8.14 -11.01
CA ILE A 666 -53.68 7.32 -11.66
C ILE A 666 -54.95 7.19 -10.81
N MET A 667 -54.84 7.09 -9.48
CA MET A 667 -56.01 7.11 -8.59
C MET A 667 -56.77 8.44 -8.63
N SER A 668 -56.09 9.57 -8.86
CA SER A 668 -56.72 10.88 -9.05
C SER A 668 -57.38 11.06 -10.43
N ALA A 669 -57.03 10.24 -11.42
CA ALA A 669 -57.60 10.25 -12.76
C ALA A 669 -58.79 9.27 -12.95
N LEU A 670 -59.07 8.41 -11.96
CA LEU A 670 -60.24 7.54 -11.97
C LEU A 670 -61.53 8.33 -11.65
N PRO A 671 -62.69 7.94 -12.23
CA PRO A 671 -63.98 8.53 -11.88
C PRO A 671 -64.27 8.46 -10.37
N SER A 672 -64.68 9.58 -9.78
CA SER A 672 -64.95 9.69 -8.34
C SER A 672 -66.08 8.78 -7.84
N GLU A 673 -66.96 8.32 -8.74
CA GLU A 673 -68.03 7.36 -8.47
C GLU A 673 -67.49 5.96 -8.17
N LEU A 674 -66.35 5.57 -8.75
CA LEU A 674 -65.67 4.30 -8.48
C LEU A 674 -64.80 4.38 -7.21
N THR A 675 -64.11 5.51 -6.98
CA THR A 675 -63.11 5.61 -5.91
C THR A 675 -63.67 5.88 -4.51
N GLN A 676 -64.97 6.19 -4.37
CA GLN A 676 -65.60 6.49 -3.07
C GLN A 676 -65.79 5.27 -2.15
N SER A 677 -65.82 4.04 -2.69
CA SER A 677 -66.08 2.81 -1.93
C SER A 677 -64.99 1.74 -2.07
N LEU A 678 -64.12 1.84 -3.08
CA LEU A 678 -63.08 0.84 -3.37
C LEU A 678 -61.79 1.09 -2.59
N ARG A 679 -61.25 0.02 -1.99
CA ARG A 679 -59.93 0.01 -1.33
C ARG A 679 -58.89 -0.57 -2.28
N VAL A 680 -58.29 0.27 -3.12
CA VAL A 680 -57.21 -0.15 -4.03
C VAL A 680 -55.88 -0.25 -3.30
N TYR A 681 -55.16 -1.35 -3.51
CA TYR A 681 -53.85 -1.63 -2.92
C TYR A 681 -52.80 -1.87 -4.00
N PHE A 682 -51.75 -1.04 -4.00
CA PHE A 682 -50.64 -1.12 -4.96
C PHE A 682 -49.42 -1.80 -4.33
N LEU A 683 -49.13 -3.03 -4.75
CA LEU A 683 -47.96 -3.79 -4.32
C LEU A 683 -46.82 -3.62 -5.37
N PRO A 684 -45.62 -3.15 -4.98
CA PRO A 684 -44.47 -3.11 -5.88
C PRO A 684 -43.95 -4.54 -6.16
N SER A 685 -42.95 -4.67 -7.03
CA SER A 685 -42.24 -5.95 -7.19
C SER A 685 -41.17 -6.11 -6.12
N PRO A 686 -40.71 -7.34 -5.85
CA PRO A 686 -39.37 -7.55 -5.31
C PRO A 686 -38.32 -6.76 -6.12
N PRO A 687 -37.28 -6.18 -5.50
CA PRO A 687 -36.91 -6.35 -4.08
C PRO A 687 -37.56 -5.35 -3.10
N ARG A 688 -38.62 -4.63 -3.51
CA ARG A 688 -39.28 -3.61 -2.66
C ARG A 688 -40.39 -4.16 -1.76
N SER A 689 -40.76 -5.43 -1.93
CA SER A 689 -41.72 -6.16 -1.10
C SER A 689 -41.40 -7.66 -1.08
N MET A 690 -42.03 -8.39 -0.17
CA MET A 690 -42.03 -9.85 -0.17
C MET A 690 -42.72 -10.43 -1.42
N PRO A 691 -42.45 -11.70 -1.78
CA PRO A 691 -43.15 -12.39 -2.86
C PRO A 691 -44.66 -12.55 -2.63
N LEU A 692 -45.39 -12.58 -3.76
CA LEU A 692 -46.82 -12.83 -3.87
C LEU A 692 -47.04 -14.03 -4.81
N HIS A 693 -47.84 -15.00 -4.40
CA HIS A 693 -48.07 -16.25 -5.14
C HIS A 693 -49.56 -16.42 -5.47
N ILE A 694 -49.95 -16.07 -6.69
CA ILE A 694 -51.30 -16.23 -7.25
C ILE A 694 -51.16 -17.00 -8.59
N PRO A 695 -51.74 -18.22 -8.76
CA PRO A 695 -51.49 -19.06 -9.94
C PRO A 695 -52.03 -18.52 -11.27
N LYS A 696 -53.22 -17.91 -11.25
CA LYS A 696 -53.78 -17.10 -12.33
C LYS A 696 -54.58 -15.93 -11.73
N ILE A 697 -54.80 -14.90 -12.53
CA ILE A 697 -55.63 -13.75 -12.17
C ILE A 697 -57.05 -14.19 -11.80
N ALA A 698 -57.66 -13.47 -10.85
CA ALA A 698 -58.96 -13.81 -10.27
C ALA A 698 -59.07 -15.22 -9.65
N GLN A 699 -57.94 -15.80 -9.22
CA GLN A 699 -57.89 -17.03 -8.42
C GLN A 699 -57.28 -16.75 -7.03
N ALA A 700 -57.58 -17.62 -6.07
CA ALA A 700 -57.00 -17.55 -4.73
C ALA A 700 -55.48 -17.85 -4.73
N GLY A 701 -54.77 -17.33 -3.73
CA GLY A 701 -53.32 -17.46 -3.57
C GLY A 701 -52.86 -17.16 -2.15
N TYR A 702 -51.60 -16.76 -1.98
CA TYR A 702 -51.05 -16.32 -0.69
C TYR A 702 -49.92 -15.28 -0.86
N TRP A 703 -49.60 -14.57 0.22
CA TRP A 703 -48.48 -13.64 0.34
C TRP A 703 -47.86 -13.67 1.73
N PHE A 704 -46.61 -13.19 1.84
CA PHE A 704 -45.93 -13.04 3.12
C PHE A 704 -45.93 -11.59 3.58
N HIS A 705 -46.30 -11.35 4.85
CA HIS A 705 -46.20 -10.06 5.55
C HIS A 705 -46.64 -8.83 4.71
N PRO A 706 -47.95 -8.63 4.47
CA PRO A 706 -48.44 -7.48 3.72
C PRO A 706 -48.04 -6.15 4.41
N PRO A 707 -47.63 -5.11 3.67
CA PRO A 707 -47.16 -3.84 4.25
C PRO A 707 -48.19 -3.04 5.06
N ILE A 708 -49.46 -3.44 5.06
CA ILE A 708 -50.53 -2.93 5.94
C ILE A 708 -51.39 -4.12 6.39
N THR A 709 -51.70 -4.21 7.68
CA THR A 709 -52.67 -5.19 8.21
C THR A 709 -54.06 -4.88 7.66
N ILE A 710 -54.52 -5.70 6.71
CA ILE A 710 -55.90 -5.66 6.21
C ILE A 710 -56.80 -6.33 7.25
N PRO A 711 -57.87 -5.68 7.75
CA PRO A 711 -58.83 -6.32 8.62
C PRO A 711 -59.54 -7.48 7.92
N GLU A 712 -59.73 -8.57 8.64
CA GLU A 712 -60.50 -9.74 8.20
C GLU A 712 -61.90 -9.31 7.70
N GLU A 713 -62.45 -10.09 6.77
CA GLU A 713 -63.71 -9.81 6.05
C GLU A 713 -63.74 -8.51 5.21
N THR A 714 -62.71 -7.66 5.20
CA THR A 714 -62.70 -6.43 4.38
C THR A 714 -62.06 -6.62 3.00
N PRO A 715 -62.82 -6.47 1.89
CA PRO A 715 -62.28 -6.68 0.54
C PRO A 715 -61.39 -5.52 0.08
N VAL A 716 -60.33 -5.88 -0.66
CA VAL A 716 -59.39 -4.94 -1.29
C VAL A 716 -59.18 -5.28 -2.77
N GLU A 717 -58.94 -4.26 -3.60
CA GLU A 717 -58.59 -4.42 -5.01
C GLU A 717 -57.07 -4.48 -5.14
N LEU A 718 -56.52 -5.61 -5.60
CA LEU A 718 -55.08 -5.83 -5.63
C LEU A 718 -54.49 -5.49 -7.01
N VAL A 719 -53.61 -4.48 -7.04
CA VAL A 719 -52.84 -4.07 -8.23
C VAL A 719 -51.36 -4.28 -7.94
N VAL A 720 -50.64 -4.96 -8.83
CA VAL A 720 -49.26 -5.41 -8.59
C VAL A 720 -48.34 -4.97 -9.72
N GLN A 721 -47.13 -4.55 -9.37
CA GLN A 721 -46.10 -4.16 -10.33
C GLN A 721 -45.43 -5.40 -10.95
N ALA A 722 -45.52 -5.55 -12.27
CA ALA A 722 -44.92 -6.65 -13.03
C ALA A 722 -43.48 -6.35 -13.48
N LYS A 723 -43.19 -5.08 -13.77
CA LYS A 723 -41.87 -4.48 -14.05
C LYS A 723 -41.89 -3.02 -13.57
N PRO A 724 -40.75 -2.32 -13.46
CA PRO A 724 -40.75 -0.88 -13.18
C PRO A 724 -41.75 -0.12 -14.06
N HIS A 725 -42.67 0.60 -13.40
CA HIS A 725 -43.77 1.38 -14.01
C HIS A 725 -44.86 0.58 -14.77
N GLU A 726 -44.76 -0.76 -14.87
CA GLU A 726 -45.75 -1.65 -15.51
C GLU A 726 -46.59 -2.36 -14.43
N TRP A 727 -47.89 -2.08 -14.39
CA TRP A 727 -48.81 -2.55 -13.34
C TRP A 727 -49.93 -3.45 -13.89
N LEU A 728 -50.47 -4.30 -13.01
CA LEU A 728 -51.38 -5.39 -13.34
C LEU A 728 -52.46 -5.53 -12.25
N TYR A 729 -53.74 -5.37 -12.60
CA TYR A 729 -54.86 -5.60 -11.68
C TYR A 729 -55.21 -7.10 -11.63
N LEU A 730 -55.15 -7.69 -10.42
CA LEU A 730 -55.33 -9.13 -10.18
C LEU A 730 -56.76 -9.52 -9.77
N GLY A 731 -57.54 -8.59 -9.20
CA GLY A 731 -58.91 -8.83 -8.74
C GLY A 731 -59.19 -8.26 -7.35
N ARG A 732 -60.39 -8.59 -6.83
CA ARG A 732 -60.85 -8.27 -5.48
C ARG A 732 -60.58 -9.44 -4.55
N TYR A 733 -59.87 -9.18 -3.45
CA TYR A 733 -59.38 -10.19 -2.51
C TYR A 733 -59.82 -9.91 -1.07
N LEU A 734 -60.06 -10.99 -0.32
CA LEU A 734 -60.01 -11.01 1.14
C LEU A 734 -58.67 -11.61 1.57
N SER A 735 -58.13 -11.16 2.70
CA SER A 735 -56.93 -11.76 3.30
C SER A 735 -57.15 -12.10 4.77
N ALA A 736 -56.61 -13.25 5.18
CA ALA A 736 -56.68 -13.78 6.54
C ALA A 736 -55.37 -14.54 6.84
N PRO A 737 -54.90 -14.57 8.10
CA PRO A 737 -53.67 -15.30 8.48
C PRO A 737 -53.77 -16.79 8.12
N LEU A 738 -52.63 -17.41 7.82
CA LEU A 738 -52.53 -18.83 7.48
C LEU A 738 -51.64 -19.56 8.49
N ASP A 739 -52.18 -19.72 9.71
CA ASP A 739 -51.46 -20.22 10.89
C ASP A 739 -50.64 -21.50 10.64
N GLY A 740 -49.37 -21.46 11.02
CA GLY A 740 -48.43 -22.59 10.86
C GLY A 740 -47.82 -22.73 9.47
N GLU A 741 -48.35 -22.05 8.45
CA GLU A 741 -47.79 -21.99 7.10
C GLU A 741 -46.89 -20.76 6.87
N ASP A 742 -46.31 -20.20 7.93
CA ASP A 742 -45.29 -19.15 7.83
C ASP A 742 -44.15 -19.53 6.88
N MET A 743 -43.43 -18.53 6.35
CA MET A 743 -42.31 -18.71 5.43
C MET A 743 -41.25 -19.65 6.03
N LYS A 744 -40.86 -20.69 5.30
CA LYS A 744 -39.87 -21.67 5.77
C LYS A 744 -38.46 -21.14 5.52
N LEU A 745 -37.50 -21.57 6.35
CA LEU A 745 -36.10 -21.13 6.25
C LEU A 745 -35.48 -21.40 4.87
N SER A 746 -35.90 -22.46 4.18
CA SER A 746 -35.52 -22.75 2.79
C SER A 746 -35.90 -21.63 1.82
N GLU A 747 -37.13 -21.13 1.92
CA GLU A 747 -37.67 -20.03 1.09
C GLU A 747 -36.96 -18.71 1.44
N TRP A 748 -36.76 -18.44 2.73
CA TRP A 748 -35.99 -17.27 3.17
C TRP A 748 -34.57 -17.28 2.60
N ILE A 749 -33.86 -18.41 2.66
CA ILE A 749 -32.49 -18.52 2.16
C ILE A 749 -32.40 -18.17 0.66
N GLU A 750 -33.39 -18.54 -0.16
CA GLU A 750 -33.42 -18.20 -1.59
C GLU A 750 -33.71 -16.72 -1.91
N LEU A 751 -34.28 -15.92 -0.99
CA LEU A 751 -34.51 -14.50 -1.24
C LEU A 751 -33.19 -13.72 -1.37
N ASP A 752 -33.19 -12.73 -2.27
CA ASP A 752 -32.06 -11.84 -2.48
C ASP A 752 -31.82 -10.91 -1.27
N THR A 753 -30.59 -10.42 -1.14
CA THR A 753 -30.18 -9.59 -0.01
C THR A 753 -30.96 -8.27 0.08
N GLN A 754 -31.41 -7.69 -1.04
CA GLN A 754 -32.15 -6.42 -1.01
C GLN A 754 -33.57 -6.62 -0.48
N THR A 755 -34.28 -7.69 -0.92
CA THR A 755 -35.58 -8.09 -0.34
C THR A 755 -35.45 -8.35 1.16
N LYS A 756 -34.42 -9.09 1.59
CA LYS A 756 -34.14 -9.35 3.01
C LYS A 756 -33.94 -8.06 3.81
N THR A 757 -33.07 -7.16 3.34
CA THR A 757 -32.82 -5.87 4.01
C THR A 757 -34.07 -4.99 4.04
N ALA A 758 -34.86 -4.95 2.96
CA ALA A 758 -36.12 -4.21 2.90
C ALA A 758 -37.13 -4.72 3.93
N TYR A 759 -37.30 -6.05 4.02
CA TYR A 759 -38.15 -6.70 5.02
C TYR A 759 -37.71 -6.39 6.46
N CYS A 760 -36.45 -6.67 6.81
CA CYS A 760 -35.93 -6.42 8.15
C CYS A 760 -35.98 -4.94 8.54
N THR A 761 -35.81 -4.02 7.58
CA THR A 761 -35.97 -2.57 7.78
C THR A 761 -37.44 -2.18 8.04
N ALA A 762 -38.39 -2.82 7.36
CA ALA A 762 -39.81 -2.60 7.60
C ALA A 762 -40.23 -3.10 8.99
N VAL A 763 -39.90 -4.35 9.33
CA VAL A 763 -40.18 -4.94 10.65
C VAL A 763 -39.52 -4.14 11.78
N SER A 764 -38.26 -3.71 11.61
CA SER A 764 -37.57 -2.87 12.60
C SER A 764 -38.26 -1.52 12.83
N ARG A 765 -38.93 -0.96 11.82
CA ARG A 765 -39.73 0.26 11.98
C ARG A 765 -41.01 -0.03 12.76
N THR A 766 -41.79 -1.04 12.35
CA THR A 766 -43.05 -1.40 13.01
C THR A 766 -42.84 -1.75 14.48
N LEU A 767 -41.77 -2.48 14.82
CA LEU A 767 -41.44 -2.82 16.21
C LEU A 767 -41.03 -1.59 17.03
N LYS A 768 -40.31 -0.61 16.46
CA LYS A 768 -39.99 0.66 17.13
C LYS A 768 -41.20 1.58 17.33
N GLU A 769 -42.18 1.50 16.44
CA GLU A 769 -43.46 2.21 16.58
C GLU A 769 -44.35 1.58 17.67
N GLN A 770 -44.18 0.28 17.96
CA GLN A 770 -44.90 -0.44 19.02
C GLN A 770 -44.18 -0.40 20.38
N TYR A 771 -42.84 -0.49 20.38
CA TYR A 771 -41.99 -0.60 21.58
C TYR A 771 -40.82 0.41 21.50
N PRO A 772 -41.04 1.70 21.81
CA PRO A 772 -40.04 2.76 21.59
C PRO A 772 -38.76 2.63 22.42
N ASP A 773 -38.84 1.96 23.58
CA ASP A 773 -37.72 1.82 24.53
C ASP A 773 -36.80 0.62 24.23
N GLU A 774 -37.15 -0.25 23.27
CA GLU A 774 -36.38 -1.47 22.96
C GLU A 774 -35.46 -1.29 21.73
N GLN A 775 -34.17 -1.61 21.88
CA GLN A 775 -33.16 -1.44 20.83
C GLN A 775 -33.19 -2.53 19.75
N VAL A 776 -34.32 -2.66 19.04
CA VAL A 776 -34.46 -3.66 17.97
C VAL A 776 -33.67 -3.24 16.72
N SER A 777 -32.51 -3.87 16.49
CA SER A 777 -31.71 -3.64 15.28
C SER A 777 -32.25 -4.42 14.07
N CYS A 778 -32.05 -3.86 12.87
CA CYS A 778 -32.29 -4.58 11.62
C CYS A 778 -31.39 -5.82 11.48
N ALA A 779 -30.18 -5.78 12.07
CA ALA A 779 -29.23 -6.90 12.06
C ALA A 779 -29.68 -8.06 12.97
N ASP A 780 -30.32 -7.76 14.10
CA ASP A 780 -30.79 -8.79 15.04
C ASP A 780 -32.03 -9.52 14.48
N ILE A 781 -32.98 -8.77 13.90
CA ILE A 781 -34.11 -9.35 13.15
C ILE A 781 -33.60 -10.24 12.02
N GLN A 782 -32.63 -9.77 11.22
CA GLN A 782 -32.07 -10.56 10.14
C GLN A 782 -31.41 -11.85 10.67
N ARG A 783 -30.63 -11.76 11.76
CA ARG A 783 -30.01 -12.92 12.41
C ARG A 783 -31.05 -13.96 12.84
N GLN A 784 -32.18 -13.53 13.42
CA GLN A 784 -33.24 -14.43 13.87
C GLN A 784 -33.97 -15.12 12.70
N LEU A 785 -34.10 -14.44 11.56
CA LEU A 785 -34.63 -15.05 10.32
C LEU A 785 -33.61 -16.00 9.67
N ASP A 786 -32.33 -15.62 9.64
CA ASP A 786 -31.24 -16.44 9.10
C ASP A 786 -30.95 -17.69 9.97
N SER A 787 -31.30 -17.68 11.27
CA SER A 787 -31.24 -18.87 12.16
C SER A 787 -32.54 -19.68 12.21
N GLY A 788 -33.66 -19.13 11.72
CA GLY A 788 -34.99 -19.74 11.83
C GLY A 788 -35.64 -19.62 13.22
N GLU A 789 -35.10 -18.77 14.10
CA GLU A 789 -35.75 -18.37 15.36
C GLU A 789 -37.02 -17.54 15.11
N TYR A 790 -37.06 -16.81 13.98
CA TYR A 790 -38.22 -16.03 13.52
C TYR A 790 -38.57 -16.39 12.07
N ALA A 791 -39.82 -16.22 11.69
CA ALA A 791 -40.34 -16.49 10.35
C ALA A 791 -41.25 -15.35 9.88
N ALA A 792 -41.34 -15.11 8.56
CA ALA A 792 -42.29 -14.11 8.06
C ALA A 792 -43.71 -14.69 8.01
N PRO A 793 -44.71 -13.99 8.58
CA PRO A 793 -46.07 -14.50 8.67
C PRO A 793 -46.71 -14.66 7.30
N CYS A 794 -47.37 -15.80 7.08
CA CYS A 794 -48.10 -16.08 5.85
C CYS A 794 -49.58 -15.70 5.97
N TYR A 795 -50.12 -15.09 4.92
CA TYR A 795 -51.54 -14.76 4.81
C TYR A 795 -52.11 -15.35 3.54
N SER A 796 -53.30 -15.93 3.66
CA SER A 796 -54.11 -16.37 2.53
C SER A 796 -54.69 -15.18 1.76
N LEU A 797 -54.98 -15.39 0.47
CA LEU A 797 -55.68 -14.44 -0.40
C LEU A 797 -56.84 -15.17 -1.09
N GLN A 798 -58.05 -15.01 -0.58
CA GLN A 798 -59.26 -15.52 -1.21
C GLN A 798 -59.73 -14.51 -2.28
N CYS A 799 -59.80 -14.93 -3.54
CA CYS A 799 -60.43 -14.11 -4.57
C CYS A 799 -61.95 -14.12 -4.39
N VAL A 800 -62.58 -12.95 -4.40
CA VAL A 800 -64.04 -12.77 -4.26
C VAL A 800 -64.69 -12.04 -5.43
N GLY A 801 -63.91 -11.58 -6.42
CA GLY A 801 -64.42 -10.98 -7.65
C GLY A 801 -63.31 -10.43 -8.56
N TYR A 802 -63.70 -9.97 -9.75
CA TYR A 802 -62.85 -9.20 -10.65
C TYR A 802 -63.67 -8.04 -11.24
N ASP A 803 -63.24 -6.80 -11.03
CA ASP A 803 -63.97 -5.63 -11.50
C ASP A 803 -63.45 -5.18 -12.88
N LEU A 804 -64.17 -5.60 -13.93
CA LEU A 804 -63.82 -5.28 -15.32
C LEU A 804 -63.95 -3.77 -15.61
N ALA A 805 -64.88 -3.07 -14.96
CA ALA A 805 -65.08 -1.64 -15.13
C ALA A 805 -63.93 -0.84 -14.50
N LEU A 806 -63.43 -1.28 -13.35
CA LEU A 806 -62.21 -0.74 -12.73
C LEU A 806 -60.98 -0.98 -13.62
N GLN A 807 -60.83 -2.17 -14.22
CA GLN A 807 -59.73 -2.44 -15.15
C GLN A 807 -59.80 -1.53 -16.39
N GLU A 808 -60.97 -1.40 -17.02
CA GLU A 808 -61.19 -0.45 -18.11
C GLU A 808 -60.87 1.00 -17.72
N ALA A 809 -61.24 1.41 -16.49
CA ALA A 809 -60.97 2.74 -15.99
C ALA A 809 -59.46 2.99 -15.81
N PHE A 810 -58.69 2.02 -15.32
CA PHE A 810 -57.22 2.11 -15.28
C PHE A 810 -56.60 2.25 -16.68
N VAL A 811 -57.07 1.47 -17.66
CA VAL A 811 -56.59 1.55 -19.04
C VAL A 811 -56.88 2.94 -19.62
N LYS A 812 -58.12 3.43 -19.50
CA LYS A 812 -58.52 4.78 -19.95
C LYS A 812 -57.72 5.88 -19.26
N ALA A 813 -57.48 5.77 -17.95
CA ALA A 813 -56.69 6.73 -17.19
C ALA A 813 -55.23 6.78 -17.67
N SER A 814 -54.57 5.63 -17.87
CA SER A 814 -53.19 5.60 -18.38
C SER A 814 -53.04 6.18 -19.79
N THR A 815 -54.01 5.93 -20.68
CA THR A 815 -54.03 6.50 -22.04
C THR A 815 -54.28 8.03 -22.04
N SER A 816 -54.77 8.59 -20.94
CA SER A 816 -55.05 10.03 -20.80
C SER A 816 -53.92 10.86 -20.19
N GLN A 817 -52.81 10.25 -19.74
CA GLN A 817 -51.68 10.99 -19.19
C GLN A 817 -50.88 11.69 -20.31
N PRO A 818 -50.57 13.00 -20.18
CA PRO A 818 -49.74 13.71 -21.16
C PRO A 818 -48.29 13.20 -21.12
N SER A 819 -47.66 13.06 -22.29
CA SER A 819 -46.33 12.46 -22.46
C SER A 819 -45.17 13.44 -22.15
N ASP A 820 -45.27 14.20 -21.07
CA ASP A 820 -44.27 15.19 -20.63
C ASP A 820 -44.04 15.11 -19.11
N THR A 821 -42.89 14.57 -18.67
CA THR A 821 -42.11 15.08 -17.52
C THR A 821 -40.79 14.33 -17.32
N ASP A 822 -39.69 15.05 -17.57
CA ASP A 822 -38.41 15.07 -16.84
C ASP A 822 -38.07 13.89 -15.90
N THR A 823 -37.08 13.08 -16.28
CA THR A 823 -36.64 11.84 -15.58
C THR A 823 -35.72 12.07 -14.36
N SER A 824 -35.76 13.24 -13.72
CA SER A 824 -34.71 13.71 -12.78
C SER A 824 -35.02 13.72 -11.27
N LYS A 825 -35.89 12.82 -10.76
CA LYS A 825 -35.92 12.46 -9.31
C LYS A 825 -36.42 11.03 -9.04
N PRO A 826 -35.80 10.28 -8.12
CA PRO A 826 -36.41 9.08 -7.54
C PRO A 826 -37.50 9.50 -6.53
N SER A 827 -38.76 9.12 -6.80
CA SER A 827 -39.88 9.36 -5.89
C SER A 827 -39.78 8.53 -4.61
N GLN A 828 -40.08 9.15 -3.46
CA GLN A 828 -40.02 8.49 -2.16
C GLN A 828 -41.23 7.58 -1.92
N ASN A 829 -41.01 6.49 -1.16
CA ASN A 829 -42.04 5.50 -0.82
C ASN A 829 -43.30 6.16 -0.25
N THR A 830 -44.43 5.98 -0.93
CA THR A 830 -45.74 6.39 -0.41
C THR A 830 -46.73 5.23 -0.53
N LEU A 831 -47.08 4.62 0.61
CA LEU A 831 -48.19 3.66 0.71
C LEU A 831 -49.49 4.45 0.86
N LEU A 832 -50.25 4.63 -0.23
CA LEU A 832 -51.53 5.34 -0.18
C LEU A 832 -52.70 4.40 0.05
N SER A 833 -53.17 4.37 1.30
CA SER A 833 -54.59 4.20 1.56
C SER A 833 -55.29 5.53 1.25
N VAL A 834 -56.10 5.57 0.18
CA VAL A 834 -56.89 6.77 -0.16
C VAL A 834 -57.95 6.99 0.94
N ARG A 835 -57.96 8.18 1.54
CA ARG A 835 -58.66 8.45 2.81
C ARG A 835 -60.18 8.33 2.70
N GLY A 836 -60.74 7.32 3.36
CA GLY A 836 -62.19 7.03 3.40
C GLY A 836 -62.83 6.86 4.78
N ALA A 837 -62.18 7.29 5.89
CA ALA A 837 -62.81 7.28 7.22
C ALA A 837 -62.16 8.30 8.19
N VAL A 838 -62.96 9.16 8.81
CA VAL A 838 -62.56 10.00 9.95
C VAL A 838 -63.65 9.97 11.03
N ARG A 839 -63.50 9.08 12.02
CA ARG A 839 -63.98 9.18 13.42
C ARG A 839 -63.64 7.92 14.22
N SER A 840 -63.82 8.00 15.54
CA SER A 840 -63.72 6.91 16.54
C SER A 840 -62.40 6.10 16.57
N LEU A 841 -61.29 6.76 16.92
CA LEU A 841 -60.23 6.12 17.70
C LEU A 841 -60.63 6.14 19.18
N HIS A 842 -61.36 5.14 19.66
CA HIS A 842 -61.71 4.98 21.07
C HIS A 842 -62.20 3.56 21.40
N ALA A 843 -61.38 2.78 22.12
CA ALA A 843 -61.52 1.33 22.36
C ALA A 843 -61.51 0.49 21.05
N VAL A 844 -61.11 -0.79 21.01
CA VAL A 844 -60.71 -1.80 22.02
C VAL A 844 -59.28 -2.24 21.60
N TRP A 845 -58.30 -2.55 22.45
CA TRP A 845 -58.25 -3.68 23.40
C TRP A 845 -57.44 -3.38 24.67
N ARG A 846 -57.82 -4.05 25.77
CA ARG A 846 -57.07 -4.16 27.02
C ARG A 846 -56.84 -5.65 27.28
N VAL A 847 -55.59 -6.05 27.51
CA VAL A 847 -55.26 -7.35 28.11
C VAL A 847 -54.28 -7.09 29.25
N ASP A 848 -54.85 -6.72 30.39
CA ASP A 848 -54.14 -6.87 31.67
C ASP A 848 -54.32 -8.29 32.19
N THR A 849 -53.32 -8.70 32.95
CA THR A 849 -53.19 -9.83 33.88
C THR A 849 -54.49 -10.18 34.67
N ASP A 850 -54.67 -11.35 35.31
CA ASP A 850 -53.69 -12.17 36.04
C ASP A 850 -54.22 -13.65 36.28
N PRO A 851 -53.99 -14.44 37.38
CA PRO A 851 -53.50 -15.81 37.19
C PRO A 851 -54.18 -16.93 38.02
N GLY A 852 -53.67 -18.17 37.92
CA GLY A 852 -53.77 -19.20 38.98
C GLY A 852 -53.86 -20.64 38.45
N ARG A 853 -53.11 -21.63 38.95
CA ARG A 853 -52.50 -21.76 40.30
C ARG A 853 -51.18 -22.56 40.31
N ARG A 854 -50.21 -22.06 41.10
CA ARG A 854 -49.40 -22.74 42.16
C ARG A 854 -48.74 -24.10 41.80
N HIS A 855 -47.41 -24.20 41.74
CA HIS A 855 -46.43 -24.28 42.88
C HIS A 855 -46.43 -25.64 43.61
N PRO A 856 -45.29 -26.10 44.21
CA PRO A 856 -44.11 -25.34 44.68
C PRO A 856 -42.75 -25.90 44.14
N THR A 857 -41.52 -25.54 44.56
CA THR A 857 -41.00 -24.69 45.67
C THR A 857 -39.60 -24.09 45.33
N SER A 858 -39.31 -22.87 45.82
CA SER A 858 -38.01 -22.35 46.33
C SER A 858 -36.64 -22.77 45.74
N THR A 859 -35.82 -21.77 45.38
CA THR A 859 -34.43 -21.65 45.91
C THR A 859 -33.92 -20.20 45.86
N GLN A 860 -32.90 -19.83 46.64
CA GLN A 860 -32.49 -18.43 46.87
C GLN A 860 -30.97 -18.28 47.10
N LYS A 861 -30.32 -17.35 46.35
CA LYS A 861 -29.00 -16.68 46.57
C LYS A 861 -27.72 -17.52 46.85
N ARG A 862 -26.57 -16.85 46.63
CA ARG A 862 -25.19 -17.17 47.08
C ARG A 862 -25.18 -17.86 48.47
N SER A 863 -24.30 -18.82 48.77
CA SER A 863 -22.83 -18.71 48.62
C SER A 863 -22.02 -20.02 48.85
N HIS A 864 -20.84 -20.10 48.22
CA HIS A 864 -19.60 -20.78 48.66
C HIS A 864 -19.48 -22.33 48.77
N LEU A 865 -18.31 -22.80 48.34
CA LEU A 865 -17.52 -24.00 48.72
C LEU A 865 -17.97 -25.41 48.23
N ASP A 866 -17.15 -25.91 47.29
CA ASP A 866 -16.31 -27.14 47.37
C ASP A 866 -16.87 -28.58 47.23
N ASP A 867 -15.95 -29.43 46.73
CA ASP A 867 -15.78 -30.89 46.83
C ASP A 867 -16.73 -31.91 46.12
N ASP A 868 -16.22 -32.37 44.96
CA ASP A 868 -15.79 -33.75 44.67
C ASP A 868 -16.66 -34.88 44.01
N GLU A 869 -15.90 -35.76 43.35
CA GLU A 869 -16.13 -37.16 42.91
C GLU A 869 -17.39 -37.62 42.12
N ALA A 870 -17.27 -37.50 40.79
CA ALA A 870 -17.06 -38.64 39.87
C ALA A 870 -18.18 -39.66 39.51
N SER A 871 -17.86 -40.48 38.49
CA SER A 871 -18.49 -41.75 38.08
C SER A 871 -19.82 -41.64 37.27
N VAL A 872 -20.19 -42.50 36.30
CA VAL A 872 -19.51 -43.61 35.58
C VAL A 872 -19.92 -43.58 34.10
N THR A 873 -18.97 -43.74 33.17
CA THR A 873 -19.21 -44.45 31.89
C THR A 873 -18.15 -45.53 31.69
N LYS A 874 -18.58 -46.77 31.39
CA LYS A 874 -17.71 -47.96 31.32
C LYS A 874 -17.55 -48.41 29.87
N ARG A 875 -16.29 -48.60 29.45
CA ARG A 875 -15.69 -49.67 28.59
C ARG A 875 -16.56 -50.30 27.49
N THR A 876 -16.08 -50.56 26.28
CA THR A 876 -14.79 -51.22 25.91
C THR A 876 -14.22 -50.65 24.60
N ARG A 877 -12.91 -50.45 24.37
CA ARG A 877 -11.65 -51.21 24.62
C ARG A 877 -11.13 -51.87 23.33
N VAL A 878 -9.81 -52.05 23.26
CA VAL A 878 -8.95 -52.74 22.27
C VAL A 878 -8.23 -51.76 21.35
N ASP A 879 -6.91 -51.55 21.46
CA ASP A 879 -6.04 -51.26 22.63
C ASP A 879 -4.72 -50.65 22.03
N GLY A 880 -3.68 -50.36 22.82
CA GLY A 880 -2.41 -49.74 22.37
C GLY A 880 -1.34 -50.73 21.84
N PRO A 881 -0.01 -50.47 21.99
CA PRO A 881 0.63 -49.50 22.92
C PRO A 881 1.83 -48.73 22.25
N PRO A 882 2.89 -48.20 22.93
CA PRO A 882 3.23 -46.77 22.78
C PRO A 882 4.77 -46.48 22.74
N CYS A 883 5.21 -45.39 23.42
CA CYS A 883 6.58 -44.99 23.79
C CYS A 883 7.44 -44.29 22.69
N SER A 884 8.30 -43.33 23.01
CA SER A 884 8.45 -42.52 24.26
C SER A 884 9.31 -41.26 23.99
N GLU A 885 9.51 -40.47 25.05
CA GLU A 885 10.42 -39.32 25.21
C GLU A 885 11.79 -39.47 24.51
N ASP A 886 12.38 -38.35 24.06
CA ASP A 886 13.49 -37.72 24.80
C ASP A 886 13.63 -36.21 24.45
N ALA A 887 14.57 -35.50 25.08
CA ALA A 887 14.69 -34.05 25.06
C ALA A 887 16.13 -33.53 24.82
N ARG A 888 16.25 -32.18 24.79
CA ARG A 888 17.44 -31.31 24.94
C ARG A 888 18.26 -30.90 23.71
N SER A 889 18.59 -29.60 23.75
CA SER A 889 19.67 -28.89 23.04
C SER A 889 19.48 -28.67 21.53
N ARG A 890 19.89 -27.54 20.96
CA ARG A 890 20.58 -26.36 21.55
C ARG A 890 19.73 -25.10 21.49
#